data_AF-A0A1Y5PKB2-F1
#
_entry.id   AF-A0A1Y5PKB2-F1
#
_cell.length_a   1.000
_cell.length_b   1.000
_cell.length_c   1.000
_cell.angle_alpha   90.00
_cell.angle_beta   90.00
_cell.angle_gamma   90.00
#
_symmetry.space_group_name_H-M   'P 1'
#
loop_
_entity.id
_entity.type
_entity.pdbx_description
1 polymer ?
#
loop_
_entity_poly.entity_id
_entity_poly.type
_entity_poly.pdbx_seq_one_letter_code
_entity_poly.pdbx_strand_id
1 'polypeptide(L)'
;MSLTVAGSVRESGVDSFDLPHRSRFNGPVASRRLRRTLAGYLILVVIGSLPTFFATSTACQALGLGLVAPGGGFLVFGWWAILGVALTLVAFAASFLLWFATGNVLAPIVTWLGAALVAAGAAIDVHGQPRHGPLVATVAIVAMVLGAVIFRRAMATRRATRRRAERARYLPTELAAIDRRCVPAQAGPRELDDTQLGHLRWLLGLGLQPVDQFDGFDVIEQFQPSALRYQINHVQYALAQAQRHYTPNFHGYLSAAQERLIEKLTIPTVWKYWRLERLWGRLSTNYDPAGFENIMLTGWSGICLNTFHANTGSDRFVGPDSLTFSLGNPRKTYRHDTHSFNDSLMRNFNRSPQTVYACEPNWTYSACNIYGINSVASHDAAFGTDRLDELREPFLRGLREELMSPAGDVIPFRSDYTGISIPFGAELMYFQAAGWIAPVFPQFARTLWAIACRETLKLHHGGLDEYLAKPFPLDAGNYRNTGLFARAAILFAAREFGDVQIADAAERAVNAYNEPVESGGMRRLARGSTFANALLAQALFTRPGDWTRLITTPAPASARTGPLLEHVEFTQATVAQAVSDGTDLRLVLRAVPGADHSGGVRLDLSRLRPAAVYTAIADGTRSEFTSDASGRASVDVVIAGRTEMVVAPSP
;
A
#
# COMPACT_ATOMS: atom_id res chain seq x y z
N MET A 1 4.57 -41.57 -7.24
CA MET A 1 5.24 -42.25 -6.10
C MET A 1 6.71 -41.87 -6.19
N SER A 2 7.35 -41.15 -5.27
CA SER A 2 7.29 -41.22 -3.80
C SER A 2 6.88 -39.88 -3.18
N LEU A 3 5.75 -39.90 -2.46
CA LEU A 3 5.27 -38.83 -1.59
C LEU A 3 5.66 -39.22 -0.16
N THR A 4 6.95 -39.23 0.14
CA THR A 4 7.40 -39.32 1.54
C THR A 4 7.17 -37.98 2.21
N VAL A 5 6.40 -38.05 3.30
CA VAL A 5 6.06 -36.97 4.22
C VAL A 5 7.34 -36.53 4.93
N ALA A 6 8.18 -35.74 4.26
CA ALA A 6 9.06 -34.82 4.97
C ALA A 6 8.16 -33.75 5.57
N GLY A 7 7.96 -33.80 6.89
CA GLY A 7 7.10 -32.89 7.64
C GLY A 7 7.34 -31.45 7.20
N SER A 8 6.28 -30.74 6.81
CA SER A 8 6.40 -29.32 6.52
C SER A 8 6.87 -28.64 7.80
N VAL A 9 8.12 -28.21 7.84
CA VAL A 9 8.60 -27.30 8.87
C VAL A 9 7.66 -26.09 8.82
N ARG A 10 6.87 -25.92 9.87
CA ARG A 10 6.05 -24.73 10.06
C ARG A 10 7.02 -23.58 10.24
N GLU A 11 6.85 -22.50 9.49
CA GLU A 11 7.76 -21.37 9.64
C GLU A 11 7.57 -20.73 11.03
N SER A 12 8.60 -20.05 11.51
CA SER A 12 8.48 -19.22 12.71
C SER A 12 7.75 -17.93 12.35
N GLY A 13 6.78 -17.53 13.17
CA GLY A 13 6.22 -16.17 13.14
C GLY A 13 6.94 -15.19 14.08
N VAL A 14 7.99 -15.62 14.76
CA VAL A 14 8.78 -14.74 15.63
C VAL A 14 9.60 -13.77 14.77
N ASP A 15 9.61 -12.49 15.13
CA ASP A 15 10.46 -11.50 14.47
C ASP A 15 11.93 -11.88 14.66
N SER A 16 12.61 -12.13 13.55
CA SER A 16 14.00 -12.58 13.54
C SER A 16 14.68 -12.18 12.23
N PHE A 17 16.01 -12.23 12.22
CA PHE A 17 16.80 -12.02 11.01
C PHE A 17 16.75 -13.18 10.01
N ASP A 18 16.06 -14.28 10.37
CA ASP A 18 16.11 -15.53 9.61
C ASP A 18 15.36 -15.47 8.28
N LEU A 19 15.91 -16.18 7.30
CA LEU A 19 15.24 -16.48 6.04
C LEU A 19 14.30 -17.69 6.21
N PRO A 20 13.26 -17.83 5.38
CA PRO A 20 12.38 -18.99 5.43
C PRO A 20 13.12 -20.34 5.37
N HIS A 21 12.82 -21.24 6.32
CA HIS A 21 13.52 -22.53 6.46
C HIS A 21 13.05 -23.59 5.46
N ARG A 22 11.84 -23.44 4.91
CA ARG A 22 11.26 -24.37 3.96
C ARG A 22 12.12 -24.62 2.72
N SER A 23 12.07 -25.87 2.24
CA SER A 23 12.71 -26.28 1.00
C SER A 23 11.78 -26.21 -0.22
N ARG A 24 10.47 -26.07 0.00
CA ARG A 24 9.45 -25.97 -1.06
C ARG A 24 9.17 -24.51 -1.39
N PHE A 25 8.97 -24.21 -2.67
CA PHE A 25 8.68 -22.85 -3.14
C PHE A 25 7.33 -22.31 -2.64
N ASN A 26 6.30 -23.15 -2.58
CA ASN A 26 4.96 -22.77 -2.13
C ASN A 26 4.69 -23.22 -0.71
N GLY A 27 3.89 -22.45 0.02
CA GLY A 27 3.46 -22.77 1.37
C GLY A 27 2.42 -23.87 1.42
N PRO A 28 2.05 -24.32 2.63
CA PRO A 28 1.05 -25.37 2.81
C PRO A 28 -0.31 -25.02 2.19
N VAL A 29 -0.77 -23.77 2.32
CA VAL A 29 -2.07 -23.31 1.81
C VAL A 29 -2.03 -23.23 0.29
N ALA A 30 -1.04 -22.55 -0.30
CA ALA A 30 -0.90 -22.50 -1.75
C ALA A 30 -0.69 -23.89 -2.38
N SER A 31 0.09 -24.76 -1.75
CA SER A 31 0.29 -26.14 -2.22
C SER A 31 -1.02 -26.94 -2.22
N ARG A 32 -1.87 -26.76 -1.19
CA ARG A 32 -3.20 -27.38 -1.14
C ARG A 32 -4.10 -26.83 -2.25
N ARG A 33 -4.14 -25.52 -2.46
CA ARG A 33 -4.93 -24.85 -3.52
C ARG A 33 -4.49 -25.27 -4.92
N LEU A 34 -3.19 -25.37 -5.16
CA LEU A 34 -2.63 -25.84 -6.43
C LEU A 34 -2.99 -27.29 -6.71
N ARG A 35 -2.91 -28.18 -5.71
CA ARG A 35 -3.33 -29.59 -5.86
C ARG A 35 -4.81 -29.73 -6.13
N ARG A 36 -5.65 -28.97 -5.42
CA ARG A 36 -7.11 -28.92 -5.67
C ARG A 36 -7.41 -28.43 -7.09
N THR A 37 -6.72 -27.38 -7.53
CA THR A 37 -6.87 -26.83 -8.88
C THR A 37 -6.47 -27.85 -9.94
N LEU A 38 -5.34 -28.53 -9.74
CA LEU A 38 -4.90 -29.60 -10.63
C LEU A 38 -5.89 -30.77 -10.66
N ALA A 39 -6.43 -31.20 -9.52
CA ALA A 39 -7.44 -32.25 -9.45
C ALA A 39 -8.72 -31.86 -10.20
N GLY A 40 -9.21 -30.63 -10.01
CA GLY A 40 -10.36 -30.10 -10.75
C GLY A 40 -10.11 -30.05 -12.26
N TYR A 41 -8.91 -29.62 -12.66
CA TYR A 41 -8.52 -29.64 -14.06
C TYR A 41 -8.43 -31.05 -14.64
N LEU A 42 -7.88 -32.02 -13.91
CA LEU A 42 -7.85 -33.43 -14.34
C LEU A 42 -9.26 -34.00 -14.55
N ILE A 43 -10.23 -33.62 -13.71
CA ILE A 43 -11.65 -33.99 -13.91
C ILE A 43 -12.18 -33.40 -15.22
N LEU A 44 -11.89 -32.12 -15.51
CA LEU A 44 -12.27 -31.50 -16.78
C LEU A 44 -11.63 -32.19 -17.99
N VAL A 45 -10.37 -32.61 -17.88
CA VAL A 45 -9.68 -33.38 -18.92
C VAL A 45 -10.37 -34.73 -19.15
N VAL A 46 -10.73 -35.45 -18.08
CA VAL A 46 -11.46 -36.72 -18.17
C VAL A 46 -12.81 -36.52 -18.84
N ILE A 47 -13.63 -35.60 -18.33
CA ILE A 47 -14.97 -35.30 -18.87
C ILE A 47 -14.87 -34.84 -20.33
N GLY A 48 -13.96 -33.92 -20.64
CA GLY A 48 -13.74 -33.41 -21.99
C GLY A 48 -13.24 -34.46 -22.99
N SER A 49 -12.64 -35.56 -22.51
CA SER A 49 -12.21 -36.67 -23.36
C SER A 49 -13.32 -37.69 -23.64
N LEU A 50 -14.37 -37.77 -22.81
CA LEU A 50 -15.45 -38.76 -22.96
C LEU A 50 -16.16 -38.69 -24.33
N PRO A 51 -16.50 -37.51 -24.89
CA PRO A 51 -17.14 -37.42 -26.21
C PRO A 51 -16.35 -38.11 -27.33
N THR A 52 -15.02 -38.05 -27.25
CA THR A 52 -14.12 -38.72 -28.21
C THR A 52 -14.10 -40.23 -28.02
N PHE A 53 -14.10 -40.73 -26.77
CA PHE A 53 -14.10 -42.18 -26.49
C PHE A 53 -15.44 -42.86 -26.80
N PHE A 54 -16.57 -42.16 -26.61
CA PHE A 54 -17.90 -42.68 -26.93
C PHE A 54 -18.34 -42.42 -28.37
N ALA A 55 -17.43 -41.98 -29.25
CA ALA A 55 -17.69 -41.73 -30.67
C ALA A 55 -18.93 -40.84 -30.92
N THR A 56 -19.10 -39.81 -30.08
CA THR A 56 -20.19 -38.83 -30.23
C THR A 56 -19.96 -37.90 -31.43
N SER A 57 -20.96 -37.06 -31.74
CA SER A 57 -20.90 -36.11 -32.87
C SER A 57 -19.67 -35.20 -32.82
N THR A 58 -19.24 -34.69 -33.98
CA THR A 58 -18.10 -33.75 -34.10
C THR A 58 -18.29 -32.53 -33.19
N ALA A 59 -19.52 -32.02 -33.06
CA ALA A 59 -19.86 -30.94 -32.14
C ALA A 59 -19.63 -31.30 -30.67
N CYS A 60 -20.03 -32.49 -30.23
CA CYS A 60 -19.76 -32.98 -28.86
C CYS A 60 -18.26 -33.17 -28.62
N GLN A 61 -17.50 -33.66 -29.61
CA GLN A 61 -16.05 -33.77 -29.52
C GLN A 61 -15.38 -32.39 -29.44
N ALA A 62 -15.78 -31.43 -30.27
CA ALA A 62 -15.27 -30.07 -30.24
C ALA A 62 -15.53 -29.40 -28.89
N LEU A 63 -16.73 -29.56 -28.33
CA LEU A 63 -17.06 -29.10 -26.98
C LEU A 63 -16.12 -29.72 -25.94
N GLY A 64 -15.96 -31.06 -25.98
CA GLY A 64 -15.11 -31.80 -25.06
C GLY A 64 -13.65 -31.36 -25.10
N LEU A 65 -13.06 -31.24 -26.29
CA LEU A 65 -11.70 -30.74 -26.47
C LEU A 65 -11.55 -29.28 -26.01
N GLY A 66 -12.59 -28.47 -26.20
CA GLY A 66 -12.67 -27.12 -25.66
C GLY A 66 -12.67 -27.07 -24.13
N LEU A 67 -13.17 -28.10 -23.43
CA LEU A 67 -13.04 -28.22 -21.97
C LEU A 67 -11.63 -28.61 -21.54
N VAL A 68 -10.93 -29.43 -22.33
CA VAL A 68 -9.55 -29.88 -22.04
C VAL A 68 -8.58 -28.70 -22.10
N ALA A 69 -8.66 -27.86 -23.14
CA ALA A 69 -7.79 -26.70 -23.28
C ALA A 69 -8.52 -25.51 -23.93
N PRO A 70 -8.21 -24.26 -23.53
CA PRO A 70 -8.73 -23.08 -24.21
C PRO A 70 -8.38 -23.11 -25.70
N GLY A 71 -9.42 -23.19 -26.54
CA GLY A 71 -9.28 -23.27 -27.99
C GLY A 71 -9.09 -24.69 -28.54
N GLY A 72 -8.97 -25.71 -27.68
CA GLY A 72 -8.80 -27.12 -28.08
C GLY A 72 -9.92 -27.64 -28.98
N GLY A 73 -11.14 -27.12 -28.82
CA GLY A 73 -12.29 -27.44 -29.66
C GLY A 73 -12.09 -27.14 -31.14
N PHE A 74 -11.29 -26.13 -31.49
CA PHE A 74 -11.02 -25.78 -32.88
C PHE A 74 -10.09 -26.78 -33.58
N LEU A 75 -9.43 -27.69 -32.86
CA LEU A 75 -8.53 -28.69 -33.46
C LEU A 75 -9.28 -29.75 -34.29
N VAL A 76 -10.61 -29.79 -34.25
CA VAL A 76 -11.41 -30.63 -35.17
C VAL A 76 -11.42 -30.10 -36.60
N PHE A 77 -10.93 -28.87 -36.83
CA PHE A 77 -11.17 -28.09 -38.05
C PHE A 77 -9.95 -27.92 -38.97
N GLY A 78 -9.12 -28.95 -39.17
CA GLY A 78 -8.04 -28.92 -40.18
C GLY A 78 -7.16 -27.65 -40.14
N TRP A 79 -6.97 -26.97 -41.28
CA TRP A 79 -6.07 -25.83 -41.40
C TRP A 79 -6.53 -24.54 -40.68
N TRP A 80 -7.85 -24.35 -40.48
CA TRP A 80 -8.41 -23.18 -39.80
C TRP A 80 -8.40 -23.33 -38.27
N ALA A 81 -8.02 -24.51 -37.76
CA ALA A 81 -7.80 -24.75 -36.34
C ALA A 81 -6.80 -23.75 -35.71
N ILE A 82 -5.75 -23.38 -36.46
CA ILE A 82 -4.71 -22.46 -35.98
C ILE A 82 -5.31 -21.08 -35.66
N LEU A 83 -6.20 -20.58 -36.53
CA LEU A 83 -6.83 -19.28 -36.33
C LEU A 83 -7.76 -19.29 -35.11
N GLY A 84 -8.61 -20.31 -34.97
CA GLY A 84 -9.51 -20.45 -33.83
C GLY A 84 -8.77 -20.59 -32.50
N VAL A 85 -7.70 -21.39 -32.47
CA VAL A 85 -6.81 -21.51 -31.30
C VAL A 85 -6.14 -20.18 -30.99
N ALA A 86 -5.54 -19.51 -31.97
CA ALA A 86 -4.84 -18.24 -31.78
C ALA A 86 -5.78 -17.15 -31.23
N LEU A 87 -6.96 -16.98 -31.83
CA LEU A 87 -7.97 -16.02 -31.36
C LEU A 87 -8.42 -16.35 -29.93
N THR A 88 -8.62 -17.63 -29.62
CA THR A 88 -8.99 -18.05 -28.26
C THR A 88 -7.88 -17.74 -27.26
N LEU A 89 -6.61 -18.01 -27.60
CA LEU A 89 -5.48 -17.72 -26.72
C LEU A 89 -5.31 -16.21 -26.48
N VAL A 90 -5.52 -15.37 -27.49
CA VAL A 90 -5.51 -13.91 -27.34
C VAL A 90 -6.65 -13.44 -26.44
N ALA A 91 -7.89 -13.90 -26.69
CA ALA A 91 -9.03 -13.57 -25.85
C ALA A 91 -8.84 -14.05 -24.41
N PHE A 92 -8.28 -15.26 -24.23
CA PHE A 92 -8.03 -15.84 -22.93
C PHE A 92 -6.93 -15.08 -22.19
N ALA A 93 -5.86 -14.67 -22.87
CA ALA A 93 -4.84 -13.79 -22.29
C ALA A 93 -5.44 -12.46 -21.83
N ALA A 94 -6.29 -11.83 -22.64
CA ALA A 94 -7.01 -10.61 -22.24
C ALA A 94 -7.94 -10.84 -21.03
N SER A 95 -8.61 -11.99 -20.98
CA SER A 95 -9.46 -12.37 -19.85
C SER A 95 -8.66 -12.58 -18.55
N PHE A 96 -7.44 -13.11 -18.64
CA PHE A 96 -6.53 -13.21 -17.49
C PHE A 96 -6.06 -11.85 -17.02
N LEU A 97 -5.79 -10.92 -17.94
CA LEU A 97 -5.46 -9.53 -17.59
C LEU A 97 -6.63 -8.88 -16.85
N LEU A 98 -7.87 -9.06 -17.31
CA LEU A 98 -9.05 -8.56 -16.60
C LEU A 98 -9.23 -9.21 -15.22
N TRP A 99 -9.04 -10.53 -15.11
CA TRP A 99 -9.12 -11.23 -13.83
C TRP A 99 -8.06 -10.73 -12.85
N PHE A 100 -6.84 -10.51 -13.32
CA PHE A 100 -5.75 -9.98 -12.51
C PHE A 100 -5.98 -8.52 -12.13
N ALA A 101 -6.35 -7.67 -13.09
CA ALA A 101 -6.43 -6.23 -12.90
C ALA A 101 -7.69 -5.75 -12.16
N THR A 102 -8.73 -6.57 -12.06
CA THR A 102 -10.02 -6.15 -11.49
C THR A 102 -10.65 -7.18 -10.56
N GLY A 103 -10.01 -8.34 -10.35
CA GLY A 103 -10.62 -9.45 -9.62
C GLY A 103 -11.76 -10.15 -10.37
N ASN A 104 -11.95 -9.92 -11.67
CA ASN A 104 -13.02 -10.51 -12.48
C ASN A 104 -12.79 -12.00 -12.77
N VAL A 105 -13.20 -12.85 -11.82
CA VAL A 105 -13.02 -14.31 -11.90
C VAL A 105 -13.89 -14.95 -12.98
N LEU A 106 -14.95 -14.26 -13.44
CA LEU A 106 -15.83 -14.75 -14.50
C LEU A 106 -15.20 -14.62 -15.88
N ALA A 107 -14.35 -13.62 -16.12
CA ALA A 107 -13.73 -13.38 -17.42
C ALA A 107 -13.04 -14.64 -18.00
N PRO A 108 -12.08 -15.29 -17.32
CA PRO A 108 -11.44 -16.50 -17.86
C PRO A 108 -12.41 -17.67 -18.03
N ILE A 109 -13.40 -17.82 -17.14
CA ILE A 109 -14.38 -18.90 -17.23
C ILE A 109 -15.26 -18.73 -18.47
N VAL A 110 -15.80 -17.53 -18.67
CA VAL A 110 -16.68 -17.21 -19.80
C VAL A 110 -15.90 -17.28 -21.11
N THR A 111 -14.67 -16.77 -21.17
CA THR A 111 -13.85 -16.85 -22.39
C THR A 111 -13.51 -18.29 -22.75
N TRP A 112 -13.14 -19.12 -21.77
CA TRP A 112 -12.83 -20.53 -22.01
C TRP A 112 -14.08 -21.30 -22.47
N LEU A 113 -15.16 -21.26 -21.70
CA LEU A 113 -16.39 -22.00 -22.04
C LEU A 113 -17.04 -21.47 -23.32
N GLY A 114 -17.03 -20.15 -23.53
CA GLY A 114 -17.52 -19.51 -24.73
C GLY A 114 -16.79 -20.00 -25.98
N ALA A 115 -15.45 -20.07 -25.93
CA ALA A 115 -14.67 -20.62 -27.05
C ALA A 115 -14.99 -22.09 -27.33
N ALA A 116 -15.21 -22.90 -26.28
CA ALA A 116 -15.62 -24.29 -26.43
C ALA A 116 -17.00 -24.43 -27.10
N LEU A 117 -17.96 -23.58 -26.71
CA LEU A 117 -19.32 -23.54 -27.29
C LEU A 117 -19.31 -23.04 -28.74
N VAL A 118 -18.51 -22.03 -29.06
CA VAL A 118 -18.36 -21.53 -30.44
C VAL A 118 -17.77 -22.61 -31.34
N ALA A 119 -16.73 -23.32 -30.88
CA ALA A 119 -16.15 -24.43 -31.64
C ALA A 119 -17.17 -25.57 -31.84
N ALA A 120 -17.97 -25.90 -30.81
CA ALA A 120 -19.02 -26.90 -30.92
C ALA A 120 -20.13 -26.50 -31.92
N GLY A 121 -20.57 -25.23 -31.88
CA GLY A 121 -21.58 -24.69 -32.80
C GLY A 121 -21.11 -24.71 -34.25
N ALA A 122 -19.85 -24.34 -34.51
CA ALA A 122 -19.25 -24.41 -35.83
C ALA A 122 -19.08 -25.85 -36.37
N ALA A 123 -19.18 -26.86 -35.50
CA ALA A 123 -19.00 -28.27 -35.83
C ALA A 123 -20.33 -29.03 -36.02
N ILE A 124 -21.49 -28.37 -35.93
CA ILE A 124 -22.81 -29.02 -36.04
C ILE A 124 -23.00 -29.71 -37.39
N ASP A 125 -22.67 -29.01 -38.49
CA ASP A 125 -22.87 -29.51 -39.85
C ASP A 125 -21.66 -30.30 -40.40
N VAL A 126 -20.64 -30.52 -39.57
CA VAL A 126 -19.44 -31.27 -39.97
C VAL A 126 -19.71 -32.78 -39.83
N HIS A 127 -20.07 -33.39 -40.96
CA HIS A 127 -20.35 -34.83 -41.05
C HIS A 127 -19.08 -35.64 -41.36
N GLY A 128 -18.71 -36.55 -40.44
CA GLY A 128 -17.56 -37.45 -40.55
C GLY A 128 -16.23 -36.89 -40.01
N GLN A 129 -15.45 -37.78 -39.35
CA GLN A 129 -14.11 -37.65 -38.72
C GLN A 129 -13.88 -36.45 -37.76
N PRO A 130 -13.51 -36.69 -36.48
CA PRO A 130 -12.24 -37.32 -36.06
C PRO A 130 -12.44 -38.43 -35.02
N ARG A 131 -11.50 -39.38 -34.90
CA ARG A 131 -11.59 -40.44 -33.87
C ARG A 131 -10.71 -40.18 -32.66
N HIS A 132 -9.44 -39.80 -32.84
CA HIS A 132 -8.54 -39.51 -31.71
C HIS A 132 -7.48 -38.42 -31.97
N GLY A 133 -7.21 -38.05 -33.22
CA GLY A 133 -6.11 -37.12 -33.57
C GLY A 133 -6.16 -35.77 -32.85
N PRO A 134 -7.28 -35.02 -32.90
CA PRO A 134 -7.41 -33.75 -32.18
C PRO A 134 -7.28 -33.89 -30.65
N LEU A 135 -7.76 -35.00 -30.08
CA LEU A 135 -7.58 -35.29 -28.65
C LEU A 135 -6.10 -35.51 -28.30
N VAL A 136 -5.39 -36.32 -29.08
CA VAL A 136 -3.95 -36.55 -28.89
C VAL A 136 -3.18 -35.22 -28.98
N ALA A 137 -3.49 -34.39 -29.97
CA ALA A 137 -2.88 -33.06 -30.11
C ALA A 137 -3.16 -32.17 -28.89
N THR A 138 -4.41 -32.10 -28.44
CA THR A 138 -4.82 -31.30 -27.28
C THR A 138 -4.10 -31.75 -26.00
N VAL A 139 -4.10 -33.05 -25.73
CA VAL A 139 -3.43 -33.64 -24.55
C VAL A 139 -1.92 -33.43 -24.63
N ALA A 140 -1.30 -33.56 -25.80
CA ALA A 140 0.12 -33.30 -25.99
C ALA A 140 0.49 -31.84 -25.69
N ILE A 141 -0.32 -30.87 -26.14
CA ILE A 141 -0.13 -29.44 -25.84
C ILE A 141 -0.22 -29.21 -24.32
N VAL A 142 -1.25 -29.75 -23.66
CA VAL A 142 -1.42 -29.64 -22.21
C VAL A 142 -0.25 -30.27 -21.45
N ALA A 143 0.18 -31.46 -21.85
CA ALA A 143 1.31 -32.15 -21.23
C ALA A 143 2.62 -31.36 -21.40
N MET A 144 2.84 -30.75 -22.57
CA MET A 144 4.00 -29.90 -22.83
C MET A 144 4.00 -28.65 -21.94
N VAL A 145 2.86 -27.95 -21.83
CA VAL A 145 2.71 -26.77 -20.96
C VAL A 145 2.92 -27.15 -19.49
N LEU A 146 2.30 -28.24 -19.02
CA LEU A 146 2.45 -28.71 -17.65
C LEU A 146 3.90 -29.12 -17.35
N GLY A 147 4.56 -29.82 -18.28
CA GLY A 147 5.97 -30.17 -18.20
C GLY A 147 6.87 -28.94 -18.09
N ALA A 148 6.63 -27.92 -18.92
CA ALA A 148 7.36 -26.65 -18.86
C ALA A 148 7.15 -25.92 -17.52
N VAL A 149 5.92 -25.92 -16.97
CA VAL A 149 5.62 -25.32 -15.66
C VAL A 149 6.32 -26.07 -14.53
N ILE A 150 6.27 -27.41 -14.53
CA ILE A 150 6.96 -28.24 -13.53
C ILE A 150 8.46 -28.01 -13.60
N PHE A 151 9.04 -28.02 -14.80
CA PHE A 151 10.46 -27.77 -15.02
C PHE A 151 10.89 -26.38 -14.51
N ARG A 152 10.16 -25.33 -14.90
CA ARG A 152 10.41 -23.95 -14.42
C ARG A 152 10.33 -23.86 -12.89
N ARG A 153 9.36 -24.52 -12.26
CA ARG A 153 9.22 -24.56 -10.78
C ARG A 153 10.36 -25.30 -10.10
N ALA A 154 10.81 -26.42 -10.66
CA ALA A 154 11.95 -27.16 -10.15
C ALA A 154 13.23 -26.30 -10.22
N MET A 155 13.45 -25.62 -11.35
CA MET A 155 14.55 -24.68 -11.52
C MET A 155 14.47 -23.48 -10.57
N ALA A 156 13.28 -22.88 -10.40
CA ALA A 156 13.07 -21.78 -9.46
C ALA A 156 13.38 -22.21 -8.01
N THR A 157 12.98 -23.41 -7.62
CA THR A 157 13.27 -23.97 -6.29
C THR A 157 14.77 -24.15 -6.08
N ARG A 158 15.48 -24.75 -7.05
CA ARG A 158 16.95 -24.91 -6.99
C ARG A 158 17.66 -23.56 -6.90
N ARG A 159 17.24 -22.57 -7.69
CA ARG A 159 17.76 -21.20 -7.65
C ARG A 159 17.52 -20.55 -6.29
N ALA A 160 16.31 -20.68 -5.74
CA ALA A 160 15.97 -20.15 -4.42
C ALA A 160 16.82 -20.79 -3.32
N THR A 161 17.03 -22.11 -3.33
CA THR A 161 17.90 -22.78 -2.36
C THR A 161 19.35 -22.28 -2.42
N ARG A 162 19.90 -22.13 -3.63
CA ARG A 162 21.26 -21.59 -3.82
C ARG A 162 21.36 -20.16 -3.30
N ARG A 163 20.40 -19.30 -3.67
CA ARG A 163 20.34 -17.91 -3.23
C ARG A 163 20.18 -17.79 -1.71
N ARG A 164 19.34 -18.62 -1.09
CA ARG A 164 19.20 -18.69 0.37
C ARG A 164 20.54 -18.98 1.05
N ALA A 165 21.27 -19.97 0.54
CA ALA A 165 22.58 -20.33 1.09
C ALA A 165 23.62 -19.20 0.94
N GLU A 166 23.57 -18.46 -0.18
CA GLU A 166 24.40 -17.27 -0.38
C GLU A 166 24.04 -16.14 0.59
N ARG A 167 22.74 -15.81 0.70
CA ARG A 167 22.22 -14.81 1.65
C ARG A 167 22.59 -15.15 3.09
N ALA A 168 22.43 -16.40 3.49
CA ALA A 168 22.79 -16.85 4.84
C ALA A 168 24.28 -16.63 5.17
N ARG A 169 25.19 -16.60 4.17
CA ARG A 169 26.62 -16.32 4.39
C ARG A 169 26.91 -14.84 4.59
N TYR A 170 26.26 -13.97 3.82
CA TYR A 170 26.59 -12.53 3.85
C TYR A 170 25.74 -11.74 4.86
N LEU A 171 24.52 -12.18 5.16
CA LEU A 171 23.55 -11.42 5.96
C LEU A 171 24.08 -10.98 7.32
N PRO A 172 24.75 -11.82 8.13
CA PRO A 172 25.30 -11.38 9.42
C PRO A 172 26.26 -10.20 9.28
N THR A 173 27.12 -10.22 8.26
CA THR A 173 28.08 -9.14 7.98
C THR A 173 27.38 -7.87 7.50
N GLU A 174 26.38 -7.99 6.63
CA GLU A 174 25.61 -6.83 6.15
C GLU A 174 24.76 -6.19 7.24
N LEU A 175 24.13 -7.00 8.11
CA LEU A 175 23.37 -6.51 9.26
C LEU A 175 24.27 -5.73 10.23
N ALA A 176 25.45 -6.27 10.54
CA ALA A 176 26.44 -5.56 11.35
C ALA A 176 26.96 -4.27 10.68
N ALA A 177 27.03 -4.24 9.34
CA ALA A 177 27.40 -3.03 8.60
C ALA A 177 26.28 -1.97 8.59
N ILE A 178 25.01 -2.39 8.57
CA ILE A 178 23.85 -1.51 8.77
C ILE A 178 23.93 -0.87 10.15
N ASP A 179 24.10 -1.66 11.21
CA ASP A 179 24.15 -1.14 12.58
C ASP A 179 25.26 -0.10 12.79
N ARG A 180 26.41 -0.24 12.10
CA ARG A 180 27.51 0.74 12.17
C ARG A 180 27.26 2.03 11.42
N ARG A 181 26.49 2.01 10.32
CA ARG A 181 26.26 3.19 9.47
C ARG A 181 24.97 3.94 9.80
N CYS A 182 24.00 3.25 10.39
CA CYS A 182 22.74 3.84 10.77
C CYS A 182 22.92 4.78 11.97
N VAL A 183 22.34 5.98 11.88
CA VAL A 183 22.34 6.95 12.97
C VAL A 183 21.08 6.80 13.83
N PRO A 184 21.17 6.97 15.15
CA PRO A 184 20.01 6.90 16.02
C PRO A 184 19.09 8.10 15.80
N ALA A 185 17.85 7.96 16.30
CA ALA A 185 16.89 9.06 16.31
C ALA A 185 17.41 10.22 17.16
N GLN A 186 17.24 11.45 16.66
CA GLN A 186 17.53 12.67 17.41
C GLN A 186 16.28 13.17 18.14
N ALA A 187 16.45 13.49 19.42
CA ALA A 187 15.42 14.11 20.25
C ALA A 187 15.40 15.64 20.07
N GLY A 188 14.28 16.24 20.47
CA GLY A 188 14.11 17.70 20.47
C GLY A 188 13.16 18.21 19.39
N PRO A 189 12.74 19.47 19.51
CA PRO A 189 11.83 20.11 18.57
C PRO A 189 12.48 20.24 17.20
N ARG A 190 11.65 20.18 16.16
CA ARG A 190 12.10 20.15 14.76
C ARG A 190 11.35 21.21 13.97
N GLU A 191 12.03 21.78 12.99
CA GLU A 191 11.47 22.76 12.08
C GLU A 191 11.57 22.21 10.66
N LEU A 192 10.53 22.43 9.86
CA LEU A 192 10.55 22.13 8.42
C LEU A 192 11.33 23.21 7.67
N ASP A 193 12.23 22.81 6.77
CA ASP A 193 12.89 23.72 5.85
C ASP A 193 11.97 24.19 4.71
N ASP A 194 12.43 25.16 3.92
CA ASP A 194 11.60 25.77 2.87
C ASP A 194 11.22 24.77 1.75
N THR A 195 12.07 23.77 1.47
CA THR A 195 11.75 22.72 0.48
C THR A 195 10.66 21.79 1.02
N GLN A 196 10.80 21.35 2.26
CA GLN A 196 9.81 20.54 2.97
C GLN A 196 8.47 21.28 3.09
N LEU A 197 8.50 22.57 3.42
CA LEU A 197 7.31 23.42 3.49
C LEU A 197 6.62 23.58 2.14
N GLY A 198 7.37 23.69 1.05
CA GLY A 198 6.80 23.70 -0.30
C GLY A 198 6.00 22.43 -0.58
N HIS A 199 6.57 21.26 -0.27
CA HIS A 199 5.89 19.98 -0.39
C HIS A 199 4.67 19.87 0.53
N LEU A 200 4.80 20.29 1.79
CA LEU A 200 3.70 20.29 2.76
C LEU A 200 2.53 21.16 2.28
N ARG A 201 2.80 22.38 1.81
CA ARG A 201 1.77 23.30 1.28
C ARG A 201 1.04 22.72 0.08
N TRP A 202 1.73 22.02 -0.80
CA TRP A 202 1.10 21.34 -1.92
C TRP A 202 0.12 20.25 -1.45
N LEU A 203 0.54 19.41 -0.49
CA LEU A 203 -0.32 18.37 0.10
C LEU A 203 -1.52 18.95 0.85
N LEU A 204 -1.33 20.04 1.59
CA LEU A 204 -2.41 20.78 2.23
C LEU A 204 -3.39 21.34 1.19
N GLY A 205 -2.88 21.88 0.08
CA GLY A 205 -3.70 22.35 -1.04
C GLY A 205 -4.59 21.24 -1.62
N LEU A 206 -4.12 20.00 -1.69
CA LEU A 206 -4.94 18.85 -2.09
C LEU A 206 -6.01 18.52 -1.05
N GLY A 207 -5.65 18.51 0.24
CA GLY A 207 -6.58 18.16 1.31
C GLY A 207 -7.61 19.23 1.65
N LEU A 208 -7.31 20.51 1.40
CA LEU A 208 -8.21 21.62 1.69
C LEU A 208 -9.33 21.79 0.66
N GLN A 209 -9.25 21.12 -0.48
CA GLN A 209 -10.31 21.12 -1.50
C GLN A 209 -11.65 20.60 -0.94
N PRO A 210 -12.79 21.05 -1.48
CA PRO A 210 -14.09 20.42 -1.25
C PRO A 210 -14.02 18.90 -1.40
N VAL A 211 -14.76 18.17 -0.58
CA VAL A 211 -14.63 16.71 -0.44
C VAL A 211 -14.84 15.97 -1.77
N ASP A 212 -15.69 16.47 -2.65
CA ASP A 212 -16.00 15.89 -3.96
C ASP A 212 -15.05 16.31 -5.10
N GLN A 213 -14.08 17.19 -4.85
CA GLN A 213 -13.10 17.66 -5.84
C GLN A 213 -11.76 16.92 -5.74
N PHE A 214 -11.08 16.74 -6.87
CA PHE A 214 -9.85 15.95 -6.98
C PHE A 214 -8.81 16.65 -7.87
N ASP A 215 -8.77 17.97 -7.85
CA ASP A 215 -7.83 18.74 -8.65
C ASP A 215 -6.39 18.46 -8.19
N GLY A 216 -5.53 18.12 -9.15
CA GLY A 216 -4.15 17.72 -8.86
C GLY A 216 -4.00 16.27 -8.38
N PHE A 217 -5.05 15.46 -8.32
CA PHE A 217 -4.94 14.00 -8.23
C PHE A 217 -4.87 13.37 -9.62
N ASP A 218 -4.19 12.23 -9.76
CA ASP A 218 -4.22 11.45 -11.00
C ASP A 218 -5.52 10.61 -11.05
N VAL A 219 -6.42 10.92 -11.98
CA VAL A 219 -7.68 10.17 -12.18
C VAL A 219 -7.57 9.33 -13.46
N ILE A 220 -7.10 8.09 -13.33
CA ILE A 220 -6.91 7.17 -14.47
C ILE A 220 -7.92 6.02 -14.39
N GLU A 221 -7.84 5.21 -13.33
CA GLU A 221 -8.71 4.07 -13.07
C GLU A 221 -8.88 3.87 -11.55
N GLN A 222 -9.75 2.97 -11.09
CA GLN A 222 -10.05 2.80 -9.66
C GLN A 222 -9.90 1.35 -9.15
N PHE A 223 -9.28 0.45 -9.91
CA PHE A 223 -9.03 -0.94 -9.55
C PHE A 223 -7.56 -1.19 -9.16
N GLN A 224 -6.62 -0.58 -9.87
CA GLN A 224 -5.18 -0.80 -9.80
C GLN A 224 -4.49 0.31 -8.98
N PRO A 225 -3.14 0.28 -8.84
CA PRO A 225 -2.41 1.20 -7.95
C PRO A 225 -2.55 2.70 -8.25
N SER A 226 -3.14 3.10 -9.39
CA SER A 226 -3.42 4.51 -9.69
C SER A 226 -4.69 5.05 -9.03
N ALA A 227 -5.48 4.18 -8.39
CA ALA A 227 -6.72 4.56 -7.75
C ALA A 227 -6.54 5.67 -6.69
N LEU A 228 -7.58 6.52 -6.57
CA LEU A 228 -7.56 7.70 -5.71
C LEU A 228 -7.29 7.36 -4.24
N ARG A 229 -7.78 6.20 -3.77
CA ARG A 229 -7.58 5.73 -2.40
C ARG A 229 -6.10 5.67 -2.01
N TYR A 230 -5.20 5.25 -2.90
CA TYR A 230 -3.78 5.15 -2.57
C TYR A 230 -3.13 6.54 -2.46
N GLN A 231 -3.52 7.45 -3.35
CA GLN A 231 -3.05 8.84 -3.35
C GLN A 231 -3.52 9.56 -2.08
N ILE A 232 -4.81 9.49 -1.75
CA ILE A 232 -5.42 10.10 -0.55
C ILE A 232 -4.71 9.61 0.71
N ASN A 233 -4.52 8.29 0.86
CA ASN A 233 -3.88 7.71 2.02
C ASN A 233 -2.41 8.16 2.14
N HIS A 234 -1.64 8.27 1.05
CA HIS A 234 -0.26 8.77 1.15
C HIS A 234 -0.17 10.27 1.45
N VAL A 235 -1.10 11.09 0.94
CA VAL A 235 -1.19 12.50 1.35
C VAL A 235 -1.45 12.56 2.85
N GLN A 236 -2.39 11.76 3.36
CA GLN A 236 -2.66 11.64 4.79
C GLN A 236 -1.44 11.24 5.62
N TYR A 237 -0.72 10.20 5.23
CA TYR A 237 0.45 9.74 6.00
C TYR A 237 1.52 10.83 6.12
N ALA A 238 1.76 11.58 5.04
CA ALA A 238 2.69 12.70 5.05
C ALA A 238 2.21 13.83 5.97
N LEU A 239 0.92 14.20 5.93
CA LEU A 239 0.34 15.22 6.82
C LEU A 239 0.36 14.78 8.29
N ALA A 240 0.03 13.52 8.57
CA ALA A 240 0.07 12.95 9.92
C ALA A 240 1.50 12.94 10.48
N GLN A 241 2.51 12.68 9.64
CA GLN A 241 3.92 12.73 10.04
C GLN A 241 4.37 14.16 10.34
N ALA A 242 3.99 15.14 9.52
CA ALA A 242 4.23 16.56 9.78
C ALA A 242 3.58 17.00 11.10
N GLN A 243 2.30 16.66 11.29
CA GLN A 243 1.58 16.97 12.52
C GLN A 243 2.24 16.32 13.74
N ARG A 244 2.66 15.06 13.66
CA ARG A 244 3.24 14.36 14.81
C ARG A 244 4.59 14.92 15.24
N HIS A 245 5.49 15.20 14.29
CA HIS A 245 6.91 15.40 14.59
C HIS A 245 7.37 16.86 14.50
N TYR A 246 6.61 17.73 13.84
CA TYR A 246 6.98 19.13 13.61
C TYR A 246 5.94 20.09 14.20
N THR A 247 4.66 19.76 14.04
CA THR A 247 3.56 20.64 14.42
C THR A 247 2.51 19.99 15.33
N PRO A 248 2.89 19.26 16.40
CA PRO A 248 1.94 18.56 17.28
C PRO A 248 0.94 19.50 17.97
N ASN A 249 1.32 20.77 18.17
CA ASN A 249 0.46 21.79 18.78
C ASN A 249 -0.13 22.75 17.73
N PHE A 250 -0.35 22.29 16.50
CA PHE A 250 -1.10 23.02 15.47
C PHE A 250 -2.18 22.13 14.85
N HIS A 251 -3.41 22.63 14.89
CA HIS A 251 -4.55 21.99 14.24
C HIS A 251 -4.90 22.72 12.94
N GLY A 252 -5.65 23.83 13.02
CA GLY A 252 -6.00 24.71 11.90
C GLY A 252 -6.25 24.02 10.57
N TYR A 253 -5.66 24.59 9.52
CA TYR A 253 -5.78 24.05 8.17
C TYR A 253 -5.17 22.64 8.02
N LEU A 254 -4.22 22.23 8.88
CA LEU A 254 -3.59 20.92 8.81
C LEU A 254 -4.55 19.80 9.25
N SER A 255 -5.29 20.01 10.32
CA SER A 255 -6.34 19.08 10.76
C SER A 255 -7.52 19.11 9.78
N ALA A 256 -7.95 20.29 9.33
CA ALA A 256 -9.02 20.40 8.34
C ALA A 256 -8.71 19.69 7.00
N ALA A 257 -7.46 19.76 6.53
CA ALA A 257 -7.01 19.02 5.35
C ALA A 257 -7.10 17.50 5.55
N GLN A 258 -6.66 17.01 6.72
CA GLN A 258 -6.78 15.59 7.07
C GLN A 258 -8.24 15.16 7.21
N GLU A 259 -9.13 15.95 7.83
CA GLU A 259 -10.54 15.59 7.91
C GLU A 259 -11.18 15.40 6.53
N ARG A 260 -10.97 16.36 5.62
CA ARG A 260 -11.50 16.30 4.25
C ARG A 260 -10.93 15.14 3.44
N LEU A 261 -9.65 14.81 3.63
CA LEU A 261 -9.03 13.65 2.99
C LEU A 261 -9.61 12.32 3.51
N ILE A 262 -9.91 12.19 4.80
CA ILE A 262 -10.63 11.01 5.32
C ILE A 262 -12.04 10.95 4.75
N GLU A 263 -12.76 12.07 4.70
CA GLU A 263 -14.11 12.15 4.13
C GLU A 263 -14.12 11.79 2.63
N LYS A 264 -13.09 12.18 1.87
CA LYS A 264 -12.92 11.80 0.45
C LYS A 264 -12.98 10.30 0.22
N LEU A 265 -12.55 9.48 1.18
CA LEU A 265 -12.61 8.02 1.08
C LEU A 265 -14.06 7.49 0.96
N THR A 266 -15.02 8.24 1.50
CA THR A 266 -16.45 7.88 1.48
C THR A 266 -17.16 8.28 0.19
N ILE A 267 -16.50 9.07 -0.68
CA ILE A 267 -17.07 9.53 -1.94
C ILE A 267 -17.15 8.37 -2.95
N PRO A 268 -18.29 8.14 -3.62
CA PRO A 268 -18.45 7.02 -4.54
C PRO A 268 -17.35 6.90 -5.59
N THR A 269 -16.82 8.01 -6.11
CA THR A 269 -15.71 7.99 -7.08
C THR A 269 -14.48 7.24 -6.55
N VAL A 270 -14.24 7.23 -5.23
CA VAL A 270 -13.10 6.57 -4.60
C VAL A 270 -13.35 5.09 -4.31
N TRP A 271 -14.56 4.70 -3.88
CA TRP A 271 -14.81 3.34 -3.37
C TRP A 271 -15.79 2.50 -4.20
N LYS A 272 -16.57 3.09 -5.12
CA LYS A 272 -17.64 2.36 -5.86
C LYS A 272 -17.10 1.24 -6.75
N TYR A 273 -15.80 1.20 -7.04
CA TYR A 273 -15.15 0.09 -7.74
C TYR A 273 -15.48 -1.25 -7.05
N TRP A 274 -15.58 -1.25 -5.72
CA TRP A 274 -15.82 -2.43 -4.91
C TRP A 274 -17.15 -3.12 -5.23
N ARG A 275 -18.16 -2.36 -5.67
CA ARG A 275 -19.43 -2.93 -6.14
C ARG A 275 -19.20 -3.96 -7.24
N LEU A 276 -18.36 -3.61 -8.23
CA LEU A 276 -18.09 -4.47 -9.36
C LEU A 276 -17.20 -5.64 -8.95
N GLU A 277 -16.17 -5.39 -8.14
CA GLU A 277 -15.29 -6.43 -7.61
C GLU A 277 -16.05 -7.49 -6.83
N ARG A 278 -16.96 -7.08 -5.94
CA ARG A 278 -17.85 -7.98 -5.20
C ARG A 278 -18.78 -8.77 -6.10
N LEU A 279 -19.34 -8.12 -7.13
CA LEU A 279 -20.29 -8.74 -8.03
C LEU A 279 -19.62 -9.85 -8.85
N TRP A 280 -18.53 -9.58 -9.55
CA TRP A 280 -17.91 -10.62 -10.36
C TRP A 280 -17.02 -11.55 -9.53
N GLY A 281 -16.39 -11.07 -8.46
CA GLY A 281 -15.34 -11.78 -7.73
C GLY A 281 -15.88 -12.74 -6.66
N ARG A 282 -17.03 -12.38 -6.08
CA ARG A 282 -17.71 -13.13 -5.02
C ARG A 282 -19.18 -13.42 -5.31
N LEU A 283 -19.70 -13.04 -6.48
CA LEU A 283 -21.12 -13.20 -6.86
C LEU A 283 -22.07 -12.63 -5.80
N SER A 284 -21.66 -11.53 -5.15
CA SER A 284 -22.38 -10.94 -4.03
C SER A 284 -22.95 -9.58 -4.39
N THR A 285 -24.15 -9.30 -3.90
CA THR A 285 -24.79 -7.97 -3.99
C THR A 285 -24.61 -7.14 -2.72
N ASN A 286 -23.92 -7.67 -1.70
CA ASN A 286 -23.46 -6.87 -0.57
C ASN A 286 -22.13 -6.19 -0.94
N TYR A 287 -22.18 -4.86 -1.02
CA TYR A 287 -21.10 -4.00 -1.50
C TYR A 287 -20.44 -3.20 -0.38
N ASP A 288 -20.61 -3.62 0.88
CA ASP A 288 -19.91 -3.03 2.01
C ASP A 288 -18.40 -2.99 1.71
N PRO A 289 -17.80 -1.80 1.56
CA PRO A 289 -16.41 -1.66 1.20
C PRO A 289 -15.47 -1.83 2.39
N ALA A 290 -15.96 -1.81 3.63
CA ALA A 290 -15.16 -1.99 4.84
C ALA A 290 -15.53 -3.24 5.64
N GLY A 291 -16.40 -4.12 5.12
CA GLY A 291 -16.84 -5.34 5.82
C GLY A 291 -15.98 -6.60 5.59
N PHE A 292 -15.80 -7.02 4.34
CA PHE A 292 -15.12 -8.29 4.00
C PHE A 292 -14.14 -8.07 2.85
N GLU A 293 -12.90 -8.52 3.01
CA GLU A 293 -11.76 -8.25 2.10
C GLU A 293 -11.48 -6.73 1.95
N ASN A 294 -11.14 -6.27 0.75
CA ASN A 294 -10.87 -4.87 0.44
C ASN A 294 -9.80 -4.21 1.32
N ILE A 295 -8.72 -4.95 1.64
CA ILE A 295 -7.65 -4.43 2.52
C ILE A 295 -7.01 -3.14 2.01
N MET A 296 -7.08 -2.88 0.70
CA MET A 296 -6.62 -1.62 0.10
C MET A 296 -7.42 -0.39 0.55
N LEU A 297 -8.65 -0.58 1.04
CA LEU A 297 -9.39 0.48 1.69
C LEU A 297 -9.20 0.42 3.20
N THR A 298 -9.55 -0.70 3.83
CA THR A 298 -9.57 -0.79 5.31
C THR A 298 -8.18 -0.70 5.93
N GLY A 299 -7.20 -1.41 5.38
CA GLY A 299 -5.84 -1.46 5.91
C GLY A 299 -5.05 -0.16 5.67
N TRP A 300 -5.31 0.51 4.55
CA TRP A 300 -4.64 1.79 4.26
C TRP A 300 -5.30 2.93 5.05
N SER A 301 -6.62 3.03 4.96
CA SER A 301 -7.33 4.13 5.59
C SER A 301 -7.45 4.01 7.10
N GLY A 302 -7.39 2.80 7.65
CA GLY A 302 -7.33 2.62 9.10
C GLY A 302 -6.11 3.30 9.74
N ILE A 303 -4.95 3.29 9.07
CA ILE A 303 -3.79 4.07 9.53
C ILE A 303 -4.14 5.56 9.62
N CYS A 304 -4.80 6.12 8.60
CA CYS A 304 -5.19 7.54 8.57
C CYS A 304 -6.13 7.90 9.72
N LEU A 305 -7.14 7.05 9.98
CA LEU A 305 -8.10 7.25 11.06
C LEU A 305 -7.41 7.25 12.42
N ASN A 306 -6.56 6.24 12.65
CA ASN A 306 -5.88 6.06 13.93
C ASN A 306 -4.86 7.17 14.19
N THR A 307 -4.04 7.54 13.20
CA THR A 307 -3.02 8.59 13.39
C THR A 307 -3.65 9.97 13.52
N PHE A 308 -4.76 10.24 12.82
CA PHE A 308 -5.51 11.48 12.99
C PHE A 308 -6.03 11.65 14.42
N HIS A 309 -6.71 10.63 14.96
CA HIS A 309 -7.16 10.64 16.36
C HIS A 309 -5.96 10.75 17.32
N ALA A 310 -4.91 9.93 17.12
CA ALA A 310 -3.77 9.90 18.01
C ALA A 310 -3.07 11.27 18.12
N ASN A 311 -2.94 11.99 17.00
CA ASN A 311 -2.25 13.28 16.91
C ASN A 311 -3.09 14.47 17.36
N THR A 312 -4.40 14.46 17.10
CA THR A 312 -5.28 15.63 17.37
C THR A 312 -6.11 15.49 18.65
N GLY A 313 -6.34 14.26 19.10
CA GLY A 313 -7.34 13.94 20.12
C GLY A 313 -8.79 14.11 19.62
N SER A 314 -9.01 14.27 18.32
CA SER A 314 -10.35 14.42 17.73
C SER A 314 -11.06 13.07 17.64
N ASP A 315 -12.30 13.02 18.12
CA ASP A 315 -13.18 11.83 18.02
C ASP A 315 -14.09 11.86 16.78
N ARG A 316 -13.84 12.77 15.83
CA ARG A 316 -14.66 12.97 14.62
C ARG A 316 -14.99 11.67 13.89
N PHE A 317 -14.04 10.76 13.80
CA PHE A 317 -14.18 9.46 13.12
C PHE A 317 -14.19 8.25 14.07
N VAL A 318 -14.25 8.49 15.37
CA VAL A 318 -14.26 7.44 16.42
C VAL A 318 -15.69 7.07 16.77
N GLY A 319 -16.59 8.06 16.85
CA GLY A 319 -17.99 7.84 17.19
C GLY A 319 -18.70 6.89 16.21
N PRO A 320 -19.70 6.13 16.69
CA PRO A 320 -20.47 5.20 15.86
C PRO A 320 -20.99 5.83 14.58
N ASP A 321 -20.87 5.11 13.47
CA ASP A 321 -21.37 5.51 12.15
C ASP A 321 -20.81 6.83 11.60
N SER A 322 -19.65 7.28 12.10
CA SER A 322 -19.01 8.54 11.68
C SER A 322 -18.56 8.58 10.21
N LEU A 323 -18.42 7.43 9.56
CA LEU A 323 -18.13 7.27 8.14
C LEU A 323 -19.29 6.58 7.42
N THR A 324 -19.86 7.24 6.42
CA THR A 324 -21.00 6.71 5.65
C THR A 324 -20.64 6.51 4.18
N PHE A 325 -20.55 5.26 3.75
CA PHE A 325 -20.35 4.85 2.35
C PHE A 325 -21.71 4.61 1.70
N SER A 326 -22.19 5.54 0.87
CA SER A 326 -23.51 5.45 0.24
C SER A 326 -23.47 5.46 -1.29
N LEU A 327 -24.26 4.59 -1.92
CA LEU A 327 -24.55 4.65 -3.37
C LEU A 327 -25.85 5.42 -3.68
N GLY A 328 -26.34 6.24 -2.75
CA GLY A 328 -27.55 7.06 -2.91
C GLY A 328 -28.87 6.31 -2.65
N ASN A 329 -28.82 5.08 -2.13
CA ASN A 329 -30.00 4.31 -1.71
C ASN A 329 -29.79 3.77 -0.29
N PRO A 330 -30.77 3.89 0.63
CA PRO A 330 -30.67 3.37 2.00
C PRO A 330 -30.24 1.90 2.13
N ARG A 331 -30.63 1.03 1.18
CA ARG A 331 -30.21 -0.39 1.16
C ARG A 331 -28.76 -0.61 0.74
N LYS A 332 -28.08 0.45 0.30
CA LYS A 332 -26.69 0.48 -0.17
C LYS A 332 -25.93 1.62 0.51
N THR A 333 -26.22 1.78 1.80
CA THR A 333 -25.53 2.68 2.73
C THR A 333 -24.88 1.81 3.79
N TYR A 334 -23.56 1.93 3.92
CA TYR A 334 -22.74 1.18 4.87
C TYR A 334 -22.09 2.16 5.82
N ARG A 335 -22.29 1.96 7.12
CA ARG A 335 -21.86 2.86 8.18
C ARG A 335 -20.73 2.21 8.95
N HIS A 336 -19.70 3.00 9.21
CA HIS A 336 -18.48 2.57 9.83
C HIS A 336 -17.91 3.70 10.69
N ASP A 337 -16.94 3.33 11.49
CA ASP A 337 -16.10 4.19 12.31
C ASP A 337 -14.71 3.55 12.42
N THR A 338 -13.80 4.23 13.12
CA THR A 338 -12.43 3.77 13.35
C THR A 338 -12.36 2.36 13.95
N HIS A 339 -13.21 2.05 14.93
CA HIS A 339 -13.20 0.73 15.57
C HIS A 339 -13.73 -0.37 14.65
N SER A 340 -14.80 -0.10 13.90
CA SER A 340 -15.37 -1.04 12.96
C SER A 340 -14.40 -1.39 11.82
N PHE A 341 -13.52 -0.45 11.42
CA PHE A 341 -12.43 -0.69 10.48
C PHE A 341 -11.43 -1.68 11.07
N ASN A 342 -10.98 -1.46 12.30
CA ASN A 342 -10.06 -2.37 12.98
C ASN A 342 -10.69 -3.76 13.19
N ASP A 343 -11.95 -3.83 13.61
CA ASP A 343 -12.65 -5.10 13.77
C ASP A 343 -12.79 -5.86 12.44
N SER A 344 -12.98 -5.13 11.33
CA SER A 344 -12.96 -5.73 10.00
C SER A 344 -11.61 -6.33 9.67
N LEU A 345 -10.51 -5.61 9.92
CA LEU A 345 -9.15 -6.14 9.74
C LEU A 345 -8.94 -7.41 10.57
N MET A 346 -9.24 -7.37 11.88
CA MET A 346 -9.10 -8.51 12.79
C MET A 346 -9.91 -9.72 12.31
N ARG A 347 -11.18 -9.54 11.92
CA ARG A 347 -12.02 -10.62 11.39
C ARG A 347 -11.46 -11.23 10.12
N ASN A 348 -10.98 -10.41 9.19
CA ASN A 348 -10.45 -10.90 7.90
C ASN A 348 -9.10 -11.60 8.08
N PHE A 349 -8.20 -11.08 8.94
CA PHE A 349 -6.95 -11.74 9.29
C PHE A 349 -7.21 -13.11 9.94
N ASN A 350 -8.08 -13.18 10.95
CA ASN A 350 -8.39 -14.41 11.67
C ASN A 350 -9.10 -15.46 10.81
N ARG A 351 -9.93 -15.03 9.85
CA ARG A 351 -10.63 -15.93 8.93
C ARG A 351 -9.71 -16.51 7.86
N SER A 352 -8.63 -15.82 7.53
CA SER A 352 -7.75 -16.25 6.45
C SER A 352 -6.97 -17.51 6.83
N PRO A 353 -6.97 -18.58 6.01
CA PRO A 353 -6.17 -19.78 6.27
C PRO A 353 -4.65 -19.54 6.33
N GLN A 354 -4.19 -18.38 5.88
CA GLN A 354 -2.78 -17.97 5.82
C GLN A 354 -2.54 -16.68 6.62
N THR A 355 -3.51 -16.26 7.44
CA THR A 355 -3.58 -14.96 8.14
C THR A 355 -3.66 -13.76 7.20
N VAL A 356 -2.83 -13.64 6.18
CA VAL A 356 -2.91 -12.58 5.15
C VAL A 356 -4.11 -12.77 4.22
N TYR A 357 -4.77 -11.70 3.79
CA TYR A 357 -6.01 -11.80 3.00
C TYR A 357 -6.08 -10.85 1.80
N ALA A 358 -7.13 -11.05 1.00
CA ALA A 358 -7.26 -10.48 -0.32
C ALA A 358 -7.49 -8.95 -0.33
N CYS A 359 -6.86 -8.31 -1.31
CA CYS A 359 -7.08 -6.94 -1.75
C CYS A 359 -8.37 -6.92 -2.58
N GLU A 360 -8.26 -7.16 -3.87
CA GLU A 360 -9.37 -7.51 -4.75
C GLU A 360 -9.76 -8.98 -4.50
N PRO A 361 -11.02 -9.37 -4.76
CA PRO A 361 -11.45 -10.75 -4.61
C PRO A 361 -10.50 -11.72 -5.30
N ASN A 362 -10.07 -12.71 -4.52
CA ASN A 362 -9.09 -13.72 -4.88
C ASN A 362 -7.61 -13.29 -4.96
N TRP A 363 -7.23 -12.01 -4.94
CA TRP A 363 -5.82 -11.64 -5.01
C TRP A 363 -5.30 -11.09 -3.67
N THR A 364 -4.40 -11.84 -3.03
CA THR A 364 -3.72 -11.43 -1.80
C THR A 364 -2.40 -10.76 -2.14
N TYR A 365 -2.18 -9.54 -1.63
CA TYR A 365 -0.98 -8.72 -1.89
C TYR A 365 -0.16 -8.52 -0.61
N SER A 366 1.15 -8.71 -0.71
CA SER A 366 2.08 -8.50 0.41
C SER A 366 2.05 -7.06 0.90
N ALA A 367 2.18 -6.09 -0.01
CA ALA A 367 2.17 -4.68 0.35
C ALA A 367 0.90 -4.30 1.13
N CYS A 368 -0.28 -4.59 0.61
CA CYS A 368 -1.55 -4.25 1.25
C CYS A 368 -1.72 -4.87 2.64
N ASN A 369 -1.21 -6.09 2.85
CA ASN A 369 -1.22 -6.72 4.18
C ASN A 369 -0.23 -6.06 5.15
N ILE A 370 0.89 -5.53 4.68
CA ILE A 370 1.82 -4.71 5.50
C ILE A 370 1.13 -3.41 5.96
N TYR A 371 0.38 -2.72 5.10
CA TYR A 371 -0.43 -1.58 5.54
C TYR A 371 -1.50 -2.02 6.56
N GLY A 372 -2.18 -3.14 6.30
CA GLY A 372 -3.18 -3.69 7.21
C GLY A 372 -2.66 -3.98 8.62
N ILE A 373 -1.47 -4.57 8.77
CA ILE A 373 -0.91 -4.82 10.12
C ILE A 373 -0.48 -3.52 10.81
N ASN A 374 0.01 -2.52 10.06
CA ASN A 374 0.29 -1.19 10.60
C ASN A 374 -0.97 -0.45 11.05
N SER A 375 -2.11 -0.68 10.39
CA SER A 375 -3.40 -0.16 10.83
C SER A 375 -3.81 -0.74 12.19
N VAL A 376 -3.63 -2.04 12.40
CA VAL A 376 -3.88 -2.65 13.73
C VAL A 376 -2.92 -2.08 14.77
N ALA A 377 -1.63 -1.95 14.43
CA ALA A 377 -0.62 -1.38 15.33
C ALA A 377 -0.91 0.09 15.72
N SER A 378 -1.36 0.91 14.76
CA SER A 378 -1.73 2.31 15.04
C SER A 378 -3.03 2.43 15.80
N HIS A 379 -3.96 1.48 15.68
CA HIS A 379 -5.14 1.43 16.51
C HIS A 379 -4.75 1.18 17.98
N ASP A 380 -3.88 0.21 18.24
CA ASP A 380 -3.35 -0.06 19.58
C ASP A 380 -2.68 1.17 20.18
N ALA A 381 -1.83 1.86 19.40
CA ALA A 381 -1.17 3.10 19.86
C ALA A 381 -2.14 4.26 20.11
N ALA A 382 -3.22 4.36 19.31
CA ALA A 382 -4.20 5.43 19.40
C ALA A 382 -5.14 5.26 20.60
N PHE A 383 -5.59 4.02 20.85
CA PHE A 383 -6.67 3.72 21.80
C PHE A 383 -6.23 2.90 23.02
N GLY A 384 -4.94 2.55 23.12
CA GLY A 384 -4.41 1.76 24.25
C GLY A 384 -4.89 0.31 24.24
N THR A 385 -5.13 -0.26 23.06
CA THR A 385 -5.48 -1.69 22.89
C THR A 385 -4.24 -2.55 22.63
N ASP A 386 -4.42 -3.88 22.59
CA ASP A 386 -3.36 -4.89 22.41
C ASP A 386 -3.70 -5.89 21.28
N ARG A 387 -4.50 -5.46 20.29
CA ARG A 387 -5.03 -6.34 19.23
C ARG A 387 -3.93 -6.88 18.32
N LEU A 388 -2.84 -6.15 18.16
CA LEU A 388 -1.68 -6.56 17.37
C LEU A 388 -1.06 -7.85 17.89
N ASP A 389 -1.05 -8.08 19.21
CA ASP A 389 -0.40 -9.25 19.82
C ASP A 389 -1.03 -10.57 19.38
N GLU A 390 -2.35 -10.58 19.11
CA GLU A 390 -3.05 -11.71 18.50
C GLU A 390 -2.53 -12.06 17.09
N LEU A 391 -2.01 -11.05 16.37
CA LEU A 391 -1.65 -11.16 14.95
C LEU A 391 -0.15 -11.26 14.68
N ARG A 392 0.75 -10.76 15.55
CA ARG A 392 2.19 -10.65 15.23
C ARG A 392 2.77 -11.95 14.69
N GLU A 393 2.64 -13.01 15.46
CA GLU A 393 3.22 -14.31 15.10
C GLU A 393 2.46 -14.94 13.90
N PRO A 394 1.11 -15.06 13.90
CA PRO A 394 0.39 -15.65 12.78
C PRO A 394 0.60 -14.90 11.45
N PHE A 395 0.76 -13.57 11.51
CA PHE A 395 0.96 -12.73 10.33
C PHE A 395 2.35 -12.96 9.72
N LEU A 396 3.43 -12.84 10.49
CA LEU A 396 4.78 -13.01 9.95
C LEU A 396 5.00 -14.45 9.47
N ARG A 397 4.42 -15.43 10.17
CA ARG A 397 4.37 -16.82 9.70
C ARG A 397 3.68 -16.92 8.36
N GLY A 398 2.49 -16.34 8.23
CA GLY A 398 1.71 -16.30 6.99
C GLY A 398 2.48 -15.65 5.83
N LEU A 399 3.19 -14.55 6.10
CA LEU A 399 4.06 -13.89 5.13
C LEU A 399 5.19 -14.82 4.67
N ARG A 400 5.94 -15.43 5.60
CA ARG A 400 7.04 -16.37 5.29
C ARG A 400 6.57 -17.63 4.56
N GLU A 401 5.42 -18.18 4.94
CA GLU A 401 4.85 -19.39 4.34
C GLU A 401 4.18 -19.13 3.00
N GLU A 402 3.44 -18.04 2.83
CA GLU A 402 2.58 -17.88 1.65
C GLU A 402 3.01 -16.75 0.71
N LEU A 403 3.81 -15.80 1.18
CA LEU A 403 4.16 -14.60 0.43
C LEU A 403 5.66 -14.31 0.36
N MET A 404 6.51 -15.28 0.68
CA MET A 404 7.96 -15.18 0.45
C MET A 404 8.50 -16.38 -0.32
N SER A 405 9.53 -16.24 -1.14
CA SER A 405 10.27 -17.40 -1.65
C SER A 405 11.11 -18.03 -0.52
N PRO A 406 11.58 -19.27 -0.66
CA PRO A 406 12.57 -19.85 0.25
C PRO A 406 13.84 -19.00 0.42
N ALA A 407 14.20 -18.21 -0.60
CA ALA A 407 15.35 -17.31 -0.51
C ALA A 407 15.05 -16.04 0.31
N GLY A 408 13.80 -15.80 0.69
CA GLY A 408 13.35 -14.55 1.30
C GLY A 408 12.94 -13.48 0.30
N ASP A 409 12.63 -13.84 -0.96
CA ASP A 409 12.05 -12.89 -1.92
C ASP A 409 10.59 -12.63 -1.58
N VAL A 410 10.20 -11.37 -1.37
CA VAL A 410 8.79 -11.03 -1.16
C VAL A 410 8.02 -11.28 -2.44
N ILE A 411 7.02 -12.15 -2.38
CA ILE A 411 6.11 -12.45 -3.49
C ILE A 411 5.04 -11.36 -3.47
N PRO A 412 4.93 -10.52 -4.51
CA PRO A 412 4.05 -9.35 -4.49
C PRO A 412 2.58 -9.72 -4.31
N PHE A 413 2.13 -10.79 -4.97
CA PHE A 413 0.75 -11.24 -4.90
C PHE A 413 0.57 -12.73 -5.21
N ARG A 414 -0.54 -13.27 -4.71
CA ARG A 414 -0.93 -14.68 -4.86
C ARG A 414 -2.45 -14.83 -4.96
N SER A 415 -2.89 -15.73 -5.83
CA SER A 415 -4.31 -16.09 -5.98
C SER A 415 -4.77 -16.98 -4.84
N ASP A 416 -5.90 -16.63 -4.23
CA ASP A 416 -6.55 -17.37 -3.16
C ASP A 416 -7.37 -18.57 -3.64
N TYR A 417 -7.82 -18.56 -4.90
CA TYR A 417 -8.48 -19.73 -5.45
C TYR A 417 -7.48 -20.80 -5.89
N THR A 418 -6.41 -20.38 -6.57
CA THR A 418 -5.51 -21.31 -7.27
C THR A 418 -4.17 -21.52 -6.55
N GLY A 419 -3.73 -20.57 -5.72
CA GLY A 419 -2.39 -20.55 -5.13
C GLY A 419 -1.28 -20.12 -6.10
N ILE A 420 -1.63 -19.65 -7.31
CA ILE A 420 -0.66 -19.17 -8.31
C ILE A 420 -0.14 -17.79 -7.91
N SER A 421 1.15 -17.56 -8.11
CA SER A 421 1.81 -16.26 -7.97
C SER A 421 2.51 -15.88 -9.28
N ILE A 422 2.55 -14.59 -9.61
CA ILE A 422 3.30 -14.06 -10.76
C ILE A 422 4.48 -13.26 -10.21
N PRO A 423 5.73 -13.62 -10.54
CA PRO A 423 6.90 -12.91 -10.04
C PRO A 423 7.13 -11.63 -10.87
N PHE A 424 6.51 -10.51 -10.48
CA PHE A 424 6.69 -9.21 -11.15
C PHE A 424 7.09 -8.12 -10.15
N GLY A 425 8.14 -7.33 -10.42
CA GLY A 425 8.48 -6.15 -9.61
C GLY A 425 9.10 -6.44 -8.23
N ALA A 426 9.72 -7.61 -8.03
CA ALA A 426 10.24 -8.04 -6.73
C ALA A 426 11.35 -7.14 -6.14
N GLU A 427 12.11 -6.43 -6.98
CA GLU A 427 13.23 -5.59 -6.53
C GLU A 427 12.77 -4.36 -5.72
N LEU A 428 11.83 -3.58 -6.25
CA LEU A 428 11.29 -2.43 -5.54
C LEU A 428 10.48 -2.82 -4.30
N MET A 429 9.88 -4.02 -4.33
CA MET A 429 9.11 -4.56 -3.22
C MET A 429 9.95 -4.72 -1.96
N TYR A 430 11.26 -4.95 -2.06
CA TYR A 430 12.13 -5.00 -0.88
C TYR A 430 12.20 -3.67 -0.14
N PHE A 431 12.43 -2.57 -0.84
CA PHE A 431 12.54 -1.24 -0.21
C PHE A 431 11.21 -0.82 0.41
N GLN A 432 10.11 -0.99 -0.33
CA GLN A 432 8.78 -0.68 0.18
C GLN A 432 8.44 -1.56 1.40
N ALA A 433 8.63 -2.87 1.31
CA ALA A 433 8.34 -3.76 2.44
C ALA A 433 9.24 -3.47 3.65
N ALA A 434 10.54 -3.23 3.46
CA ALA A 434 11.47 -2.94 4.54
C ALA A 434 11.07 -1.70 5.34
N GLY A 435 10.83 -0.57 4.67
CA GLY A 435 10.45 0.67 5.36
C GLY A 435 9.08 0.56 6.05
N TRP A 436 8.11 -0.06 5.39
CA TRP A 436 6.74 -0.11 5.91
C TRP A 436 6.53 -1.17 6.99
N ILE A 437 7.28 -2.27 7.00
CA ILE A 437 7.10 -3.34 7.99
C ILE A 437 7.91 -3.13 9.28
N ALA A 438 8.86 -2.19 9.27
CA ALA A 438 9.72 -1.84 10.40
C ALA A 438 8.97 -1.59 11.73
N PRO A 439 7.79 -0.93 11.77
CA PRO A 439 7.10 -0.68 13.03
C PRO A 439 6.72 -1.96 13.80
N VAL A 440 6.33 -3.01 13.07
CA VAL A 440 5.80 -4.26 13.68
C VAL A 440 6.87 -5.35 13.73
N PHE A 441 7.74 -5.45 12.72
CA PHE A 441 8.74 -6.51 12.60
C PHE A 441 10.13 -5.91 12.26
N PRO A 442 10.76 -5.19 13.21
CA PRO A 442 12.00 -4.46 12.96
C PRO A 442 13.18 -5.35 12.54
N GLN A 443 13.29 -6.59 13.04
CA GLN A 443 14.40 -7.47 12.66
C GLN A 443 14.21 -7.98 11.23
N PHE A 444 13.00 -8.44 10.90
CA PHE A 444 12.65 -8.83 9.56
C PHE A 444 12.82 -7.69 8.55
N ALA A 445 12.40 -6.47 8.92
CA ALA A 445 12.58 -5.26 8.11
C ALA A 445 14.06 -4.99 7.79
N ARG A 446 14.95 -5.13 8.77
CA ARG A 446 16.41 -5.00 8.57
C ARG A 446 16.98 -6.08 7.66
N THR A 447 16.48 -7.32 7.74
CA THR A 447 16.86 -8.36 6.78
C THR A 447 16.46 -7.99 5.35
N LEU A 448 15.24 -7.47 5.14
CA LEU A 448 14.82 -6.99 3.81
C LEU A 448 15.69 -5.82 3.33
N TRP A 449 16.02 -4.87 4.21
CA TRP A 449 16.91 -3.75 3.89
C TRP A 449 18.31 -4.22 3.49
N ALA A 450 18.90 -5.15 4.26
CA ALA A 450 20.21 -5.72 3.98
C ALA A 450 20.28 -6.39 2.60
N ILE A 451 19.26 -7.18 2.25
CA ILE A 451 19.15 -7.81 0.93
C ILE A 451 19.06 -6.74 -0.16
N ALA A 452 18.23 -5.72 0.03
CA ALA A 452 18.05 -4.66 -0.95
C ALA A 452 19.33 -3.84 -1.20
N CYS A 453 20.04 -3.46 -0.12
CA CYS A 453 21.32 -2.77 -0.21
C CYS A 453 22.38 -3.61 -0.93
N ARG A 454 22.46 -4.91 -0.63
CA ARG A 454 23.47 -5.81 -1.22
C ARG A 454 23.17 -6.16 -2.67
N GLU A 455 21.94 -6.55 -2.98
CA GLU A 455 21.60 -7.18 -4.26
C GLU A 455 21.04 -6.18 -5.27
N THR A 456 20.25 -5.20 -4.84
CA THR A 456 19.62 -4.22 -5.73
C THR A 456 20.49 -2.97 -5.88
N LEU A 457 20.92 -2.36 -4.78
CA LEU A 457 21.79 -1.18 -4.82
C LEU A 457 23.25 -1.54 -5.08
N LYS A 458 23.62 -2.83 -4.98
CA LYS A 458 25.00 -3.32 -5.15
C LYS A 458 26.01 -2.45 -4.41
N LEU A 459 25.72 -2.12 -3.15
CA LEU A 459 26.42 -1.07 -2.39
C LEU A 459 27.95 -1.24 -2.38
N HIS A 460 28.42 -2.48 -2.24
CA HIS A 460 29.86 -2.83 -2.22
C HIS A 460 30.56 -2.81 -3.59
N HIS A 461 29.80 -2.58 -4.66
CA HIS A 461 30.27 -2.52 -6.03
C HIS A 461 30.03 -1.14 -6.67
N GLY A 462 29.73 -0.12 -5.86
CA GLY A 462 29.48 1.25 -6.34
C GLY A 462 28.17 1.41 -7.13
N GLY A 463 27.24 0.45 -7.05
CA GLY A 463 26.02 0.47 -7.86
C GLY A 463 24.91 1.41 -7.36
N LEU A 464 25.12 2.11 -6.24
CA LEU A 464 24.10 2.97 -5.62
C LEU A 464 23.68 4.10 -6.56
N ASP A 465 24.64 4.90 -7.01
CA ASP A 465 24.37 6.05 -7.89
C ASP A 465 23.88 5.59 -9.27
N GLU A 466 24.41 4.47 -9.79
CA GLU A 466 23.96 3.87 -11.05
C GLU A 466 22.48 3.45 -10.98
N TYR A 467 22.09 2.77 -9.91
CA TYR A 467 20.70 2.36 -9.70
C TYR A 467 19.79 3.58 -9.51
N LEU A 468 20.20 4.56 -8.70
CA LEU A 468 19.41 5.77 -8.46
C LEU A 468 19.28 6.65 -9.72
N ALA A 469 20.21 6.59 -10.66
CA ALA A 469 20.09 7.25 -11.95
C ALA A 469 19.01 6.61 -12.84
N LYS A 470 18.88 5.28 -12.80
CA LYS A 470 17.92 4.51 -13.61
C LYS A 470 17.20 3.45 -12.76
N PRO A 471 16.37 3.87 -11.79
CA PRO A 471 15.72 2.93 -10.89
C PRO A 471 14.55 2.25 -11.60
N PHE A 472 13.82 1.40 -10.87
CA PHE A 472 12.59 0.79 -11.38
C PHE A 472 11.66 1.84 -12.04
N PRO A 473 11.28 1.64 -13.32
CA PRO A 473 10.77 2.72 -14.16
C PRO A 473 9.26 2.98 -14.02
N LEU A 474 8.52 2.29 -13.15
CA LEU A 474 7.06 2.43 -13.12
C LEU A 474 6.62 3.21 -11.88
N ASP A 475 6.03 4.39 -12.10
CA ASP A 475 5.27 5.11 -11.09
C ASP A 475 3.89 4.45 -10.94
N ALA A 476 3.59 3.91 -9.76
CA ALA A 476 2.34 3.20 -9.50
C ALA A 476 1.09 4.10 -9.63
N GLY A 477 1.23 5.41 -9.39
CA GLY A 477 0.11 6.35 -9.36
C GLY A 477 -0.32 6.85 -10.73
N ASN A 478 0.54 6.80 -11.74
CA ASN A 478 0.20 7.28 -13.09
C ASN A 478 0.81 6.50 -14.26
N TYR A 479 1.51 5.40 -13.96
CA TYR A 479 2.17 4.50 -14.92
C TYR A 479 3.24 5.15 -15.81
N ARG A 480 3.68 6.38 -15.48
CA ARG A 480 4.77 7.05 -16.20
C ARG A 480 6.12 6.61 -15.67
N ASN A 481 7.13 6.77 -16.52
CA ASN A 481 8.52 6.52 -16.16
C ASN A 481 9.25 7.81 -15.79
N THR A 482 9.36 8.04 -14.48
CA THR A 482 10.09 9.19 -13.91
C THR A 482 11.16 8.76 -12.90
N GLY A 483 11.14 7.50 -12.46
CA GLY A 483 11.96 6.98 -11.36
C GLY A 483 11.63 7.58 -9.98
N LEU A 484 10.69 8.53 -9.88
CA LEU A 484 10.38 9.25 -8.64
C LEU A 484 9.91 8.31 -7.54
N PHE A 485 8.92 7.46 -7.86
CA PHE A 485 8.34 6.52 -6.89
C PHE A 485 9.41 5.62 -6.25
N ALA A 486 10.32 5.07 -7.06
CA ALA A 486 11.39 4.21 -6.57
C ALA A 486 12.39 4.96 -5.69
N ARG A 487 12.83 6.17 -6.09
CA ARG A 487 13.72 7.01 -5.27
C ARG A 487 13.06 7.42 -3.96
N ALA A 488 11.79 7.78 -3.98
CA ALA A 488 11.02 8.15 -2.79
C ALA A 488 10.87 6.96 -1.83
N ALA A 489 10.61 5.75 -2.32
CA ALA A 489 10.53 4.54 -1.49
C ALA A 489 11.89 4.19 -0.85
N ILE A 490 13.00 4.33 -1.60
CA ILE A 490 14.35 4.12 -1.08
C ILE A 490 14.71 5.19 -0.03
N LEU A 491 14.42 6.46 -0.32
CA LEU A 491 14.66 7.57 0.60
C LEU A 491 13.89 7.38 1.90
N PHE A 492 12.61 7.02 1.82
CA PHE A 492 11.77 6.77 2.99
C PHE A 492 12.33 5.64 3.86
N ALA A 493 12.64 4.49 3.28
CA ALA A 493 13.21 3.37 4.02
C ALA A 493 14.57 3.72 4.62
N ALA A 494 15.46 4.38 3.87
CA ALA A 494 16.77 4.81 4.35
C ALA A 494 16.65 5.78 5.53
N ARG A 495 15.75 6.78 5.43
CA ARG A 495 15.48 7.74 6.52
C ARG A 495 14.92 7.03 7.76
N GLU A 496 13.99 6.10 7.60
CA GLU A 496 13.41 5.34 8.72
C GLU A 496 14.45 4.49 9.45
N PHE A 497 15.34 3.80 8.72
CA PHE A 497 16.44 3.05 9.32
C PHE A 497 17.60 3.93 9.83
N GLY A 498 17.64 5.20 9.44
CA GLY A 498 18.75 6.12 9.72
C GLY A 498 20.00 5.88 8.88
N ASP A 499 19.86 5.29 7.71
CA ASP A 499 20.93 5.06 6.74
C ASP A 499 21.24 6.33 5.93
N VAL A 500 21.96 7.27 6.56
CA VAL A 500 22.19 8.63 6.02
C VAL A 500 22.89 8.60 4.67
N GLN A 501 23.82 7.68 4.46
CA GLN A 501 24.54 7.54 3.18
C GLN A 501 23.57 7.32 2.01
N ILE A 502 22.64 6.38 2.17
CA ILE A 502 21.67 6.03 1.13
C ILE A 502 20.58 7.11 1.03
N ALA A 503 20.15 7.67 2.16
CA ALA A 503 19.16 8.74 2.19
C ALA A 503 19.65 9.96 1.40
N ASP A 504 20.85 10.46 1.69
CA ASP A 504 21.40 11.63 1.03
C ASP A 504 21.66 11.37 -0.46
N ALA A 505 22.08 10.14 -0.82
CA ALA A 505 22.22 9.76 -2.23
C ALA A 505 20.89 9.74 -2.97
N ALA A 506 19.84 9.17 -2.36
CA ALA A 506 18.50 9.13 -2.95
C ALA A 506 17.91 10.53 -3.11
N GLU A 507 18.08 11.41 -2.13
CA GLU A 507 17.64 12.80 -2.19
C GLU A 507 18.39 13.61 -3.26
N ARG A 508 19.72 13.46 -3.34
CA ARG A 508 20.50 14.05 -4.46
C ARG A 508 20.01 13.56 -5.81
N ALA A 509 19.71 12.26 -5.95
CA ALA A 509 19.21 11.69 -7.19
C ALA A 509 17.80 12.23 -7.55
N VAL A 510 16.93 12.45 -6.56
CA VAL A 510 15.64 13.12 -6.80
C VAL A 510 15.88 14.51 -7.40
N ASN A 511 16.74 15.32 -6.79
CA ASN A 511 17.04 16.67 -7.28
C ASN A 511 17.73 16.68 -8.66
N ALA A 512 18.54 15.66 -8.96
CA ALA A 512 19.24 15.56 -10.24
C ALA A 512 18.37 15.08 -11.41
N TYR A 513 17.39 14.22 -11.15
CA TYR A 513 16.64 13.52 -12.19
C TYR A 513 15.14 13.81 -12.24
N ASN A 514 14.60 14.58 -11.29
CA ASN A 514 13.19 14.93 -11.22
C ASN A 514 13.02 16.46 -11.14
N GLU A 515 12.30 17.01 -12.12
CA GLU A 515 12.12 18.45 -12.30
C GLU A 515 11.12 19.02 -11.27
N PRO A 516 11.49 20.02 -10.45
CA PRO A 516 10.56 20.67 -9.54
C PRO A 516 9.59 21.60 -10.28
N VAL A 517 8.36 21.68 -9.78
CA VAL A 517 7.33 22.63 -10.18
C VAL A 517 6.91 23.39 -8.94
N GLU A 518 7.10 24.71 -8.96
CA GLU A 518 6.81 25.59 -7.83
C GLU A 518 5.78 26.66 -8.23
N SER A 519 4.79 26.88 -7.37
CA SER A 519 3.77 27.91 -7.57
C SER A 519 3.08 28.24 -6.25
N GLY A 520 2.94 29.53 -5.90
CA GLY A 520 2.25 29.94 -4.66
C GLY A 520 2.89 29.41 -3.37
N GLY A 521 4.21 29.23 -3.37
CA GLY A 521 4.96 28.58 -2.29
C GLY A 521 4.68 27.08 -2.15
N MET A 522 4.00 26.44 -3.11
CA MET A 522 3.80 24.99 -3.19
C MET A 522 4.85 24.37 -4.09
N ARG A 523 5.32 23.17 -3.75
CA ARG A 523 6.32 22.42 -4.52
C ARG A 523 5.88 20.98 -4.73
N ARG A 524 6.08 20.50 -5.96
CA ARG A 524 5.98 19.08 -6.36
C ARG A 524 6.97 18.79 -7.47
N LEU A 525 7.16 17.54 -7.84
CA LEU A 525 7.98 17.17 -8.99
C LEU A 525 7.11 16.85 -10.20
N ALA A 526 7.48 17.41 -11.34
CA ALA A 526 6.79 17.28 -12.62
C ALA A 526 6.70 15.80 -13.03
N ARG A 527 5.59 15.44 -13.70
CA ARG A 527 5.30 14.11 -14.25
C ARG A 527 5.23 12.95 -13.25
N GLY A 528 5.72 13.13 -12.02
CA GLY A 528 5.46 12.24 -10.89
C GLY A 528 3.99 12.25 -10.53
N SER A 529 3.44 11.09 -10.16
CA SER A 529 2.07 11.01 -9.69
C SER A 529 1.88 11.71 -8.36
N THR A 530 0.63 11.94 -7.99
CA THR A 530 0.29 12.46 -6.66
C THR A 530 0.68 11.50 -5.56
N PHE A 531 0.59 10.20 -5.82
CA PHE A 531 1.12 9.16 -4.94
C PHE A 531 2.64 9.33 -4.76
N ALA A 532 3.42 9.35 -5.85
CA ALA A 532 4.87 9.44 -5.76
C ALA A 532 5.34 10.74 -5.10
N ASN A 533 4.67 11.87 -5.35
CA ASN A 533 4.96 13.14 -4.69
C ASN A 533 4.61 13.13 -3.19
N ALA A 534 3.49 12.52 -2.80
CA ALA A 534 3.13 12.38 -1.39
C ALA A 534 4.11 11.44 -0.65
N LEU A 535 4.53 10.35 -1.28
CA LEU A 535 5.58 9.47 -0.73
C LEU A 535 6.93 10.21 -0.61
N LEU A 536 7.31 11.03 -1.59
CA LEU A 536 8.51 11.85 -1.50
C LEU A 536 8.42 12.83 -0.33
N ALA A 537 7.31 13.56 -0.20
CA ALA A 537 7.10 14.50 0.89
C ALA A 537 7.22 13.80 2.25
N GLN A 538 6.55 12.64 2.42
CA GLN A 538 6.69 11.80 3.61
C GLN A 538 8.16 11.41 3.85
N ALA A 539 8.88 10.98 2.81
CA ALA A 539 10.29 10.63 2.92
C ALA A 539 11.16 11.80 3.38
N LEU A 540 10.90 13.01 2.88
CA LEU A 540 11.60 14.23 3.27
C LEU A 540 11.30 14.65 4.71
N PHE A 541 10.11 14.38 5.24
CA PHE A 541 9.74 14.66 6.63
C PHE A 541 10.28 13.59 7.61
N THR A 542 10.67 12.43 7.11
CA THR A 542 11.05 11.29 7.95
C THR A 542 12.49 11.45 8.48
N ARG A 543 12.66 11.30 9.80
CA ARG A 543 13.94 11.03 10.48
C ARG A 543 13.95 9.61 11.06
N PRO A 544 15.09 9.10 11.57
CA PRO A 544 15.19 7.71 12.03
C PRO A 544 14.10 7.32 13.04
N GLY A 545 13.35 6.26 12.72
CA GLY A 545 12.27 5.70 13.53
C GLY A 545 10.99 6.54 13.63
N ASP A 546 10.83 7.62 12.85
CA ASP A 546 9.65 8.48 12.90
C ASP A 546 8.38 7.76 12.44
N TRP A 547 8.48 6.90 11.42
CA TRP A 547 7.36 6.10 10.96
C TRP A 547 6.97 5.07 12.02
N THR A 548 7.95 4.36 12.58
CA THR A 548 7.74 3.44 13.70
C THR A 548 7.04 4.12 14.86
N ARG A 549 7.52 5.28 15.32
CA ARG A 549 6.88 6.02 16.43
C ARG A 549 5.48 6.51 16.11
N LEU A 550 5.23 6.94 14.88
CA LEU A 550 3.88 7.36 14.45
C LEU A 550 2.89 6.19 14.54
N ILE A 551 3.33 4.98 14.21
CA ILE A 551 2.49 3.78 14.17
C ILE A 551 2.36 3.10 15.55
N THR A 552 3.40 3.04 16.37
CA THR A 552 3.38 2.19 17.58
C THR A 552 3.37 2.97 18.88
N THR A 553 3.46 4.30 18.85
CA THR A 553 3.56 5.12 20.07
C THR A 553 2.46 6.18 20.11
N PRO A 554 1.75 6.37 21.24
CA PRO A 554 0.79 7.47 21.39
C PRO A 554 1.49 8.83 21.28
N ALA A 555 0.73 9.87 20.89
CA ALA A 555 1.26 11.24 20.85
C ALA A 555 1.75 11.70 22.23
N PRO A 556 2.80 12.55 22.30
CA PRO A 556 3.25 13.11 23.57
C PRO A 556 2.11 13.81 24.31
N ALA A 557 2.10 13.73 25.64
CA ALA A 557 1.08 14.37 26.46
C ALA A 557 0.95 15.88 26.19
N SER A 558 2.08 16.57 25.96
CA SER A 558 2.10 18.00 25.67
C SER A 558 1.41 18.38 24.34
N ALA A 559 1.34 17.46 23.37
CA ALA A 559 0.56 17.64 22.14
C ALA A 559 -0.96 17.63 22.42
N ARG A 560 -1.38 16.91 23.46
CA ARG A 560 -2.80 16.75 23.83
C ARG A 560 -3.28 17.82 24.79
N THR A 561 -2.45 18.25 25.73
CA THR A 561 -2.88 19.13 26.83
C THR A 561 -2.25 20.52 26.79
N GLY A 562 -1.15 20.71 26.07
CA GLY A 562 -0.47 22.01 25.99
C GLY A 562 -1.25 23.02 25.14
N PRO A 563 -0.89 24.31 25.24
CA PRO A 563 -1.45 25.34 24.38
C PRO A 563 -1.33 24.99 22.90
N LEU A 564 -2.31 25.42 22.12
CA LEU A 564 -2.55 24.99 20.75
C LEU A 564 -2.70 26.21 19.85
N LEU A 565 -2.02 26.20 18.71
CA LEU A 565 -2.40 27.06 17.58
C LEU A 565 -3.62 26.43 16.90
N GLU A 566 -4.79 27.00 17.17
CA GLU A 566 -6.07 26.49 16.67
C GLU A 566 -6.34 26.99 15.24
N HIS A 567 -6.00 28.25 14.95
CA HIS A 567 -6.23 28.85 13.64
C HIS A 567 -5.11 29.80 13.22
N VAL A 568 -4.78 29.72 11.92
CA VAL A 568 -4.07 30.73 11.15
C VAL A 568 -4.48 30.54 9.70
N GLU A 569 -4.67 31.64 8.97
CA GLU A 569 -5.09 31.56 7.57
C GLU A 569 -4.03 30.91 6.67
N PHE A 570 -4.43 29.88 5.91
CA PHE A 570 -3.53 29.13 5.01
C PHE A 570 -2.90 30.00 3.92
N THR A 571 -3.59 31.07 3.54
CA THR A 571 -3.13 32.07 2.55
C THR A 571 -2.17 33.09 3.16
N GLN A 572 -2.09 33.20 4.49
CA GLN A 572 -1.28 34.19 5.19
C GLN A 572 0.04 33.60 5.70
N ALA A 573 0.01 32.45 6.36
CA ALA A 573 1.20 31.83 6.93
C ALA A 573 1.22 30.30 6.80
N THR A 574 2.44 29.75 6.77
CA THR A 574 2.70 28.32 6.86
C THR A 574 3.43 28.00 8.15
N VAL A 575 2.90 27.07 8.93
CA VAL A 575 3.48 26.64 10.21
C VAL A 575 4.59 25.61 9.96
N ALA A 576 5.83 26.00 10.26
CA ALA A 576 7.03 25.16 10.12
C ALA A 576 7.36 24.36 11.39
N GLN A 577 6.94 24.88 12.54
CA GLN A 577 7.03 24.23 13.84
C GLN A 577 5.88 24.72 14.73
N ALA A 578 5.31 23.81 15.51
CA ALA A 578 4.38 24.15 16.58
C ALA A 578 4.47 23.11 17.71
N VAL A 579 5.15 23.46 18.79
CA VAL A 579 5.46 22.53 19.90
C VAL A 579 5.17 23.18 21.25
N SER A 580 4.81 22.35 22.23
CA SER A 580 4.57 22.76 23.61
C SER A 580 5.31 21.86 24.58
N ASP A 581 5.78 22.43 25.69
CA ASP A 581 6.20 21.67 26.88
C ASP A 581 5.05 21.32 27.84
N GLY A 582 3.82 21.71 27.49
CA GLY A 582 2.62 21.60 28.31
C GLY A 582 2.17 22.93 28.92
N THR A 583 3.04 23.94 28.96
CA THR A 583 2.74 25.27 29.50
C THR A 583 2.97 26.39 28.50
N ASP A 584 3.97 26.25 27.64
CA ASP A 584 4.29 27.19 26.57
C ASP A 584 3.77 26.72 25.19
N LEU A 585 3.83 27.60 24.20
CA LEU A 585 3.70 27.25 22.79
C LEU A 585 4.80 27.97 22.00
N ARG A 586 5.64 27.18 21.35
CA ARG A 586 6.71 27.64 20.46
C ARG A 586 6.31 27.38 19.03
N LEU A 587 6.29 28.45 18.24
CA LEU A 587 5.89 28.44 16.84
C LEU A 587 7.05 28.94 15.98
N VAL A 588 7.15 28.37 14.79
CA VAL A 588 7.89 28.99 13.69
C VAL A 588 6.94 29.12 12.51
N LEU A 589 6.72 30.35 12.08
CA LEU A 589 5.80 30.71 11.00
C LEU A 589 6.60 31.17 9.78
N ARG A 590 6.11 30.84 8.58
CA ARG A 590 6.60 31.36 7.31
C ARG A 590 5.53 32.17 6.61
N ALA A 591 5.85 33.40 6.22
CA ALA A 591 5.02 34.21 5.36
C ALA A 591 4.75 33.48 4.03
N VAL A 592 3.50 33.47 3.57
CA VAL A 592 3.16 32.96 2.24
C VAL A 592 3.63 33.95 1.18
N PRO A 593 4.34 33.51 0.12
CA PRO A 593 4.78 34.40 -0.95
C PRO A 593 3.60 35.15 -1.59
N GLY A 594 3.70 36.48 -1.62
CA GLY A 594 2.69 37.36 -2.24
C GLY A 594 1.46 37.66 -1.38
N ALA A 595 1.41 37.19 -0.13
CA ALA A 595 0.35 37.57 0.80
C ALA A 595 0.57 38.99 1.34
N ASP A 596 -0.53 39.71 1.58
CA ASP A 596 -0.52 41.02 2.24
C ASP A 596 -0.56 40.84 3.76
N HIS A 597 0.55 41.22 4.41
CA HIS A 597 0.73 41.17 5.87
C HIS A 597 0.67 42.55 6.53
N SER A 598 0.28 43.61 5.80
CA SER A 598 0.29 44.99 6.30
C SER A 598 -0.58 45.22 7.54
N GLY A 599 -1.64 44.41 7.72
CA GLY A 599 -2.52 44.43 8.89
C GLY A 599 -2.13 43.48 10.03
N GLY A 600 -1.00 42.78 9.93
CA GLY A 600 -0.67 41.66 10.82
C GLY A 600 -1.43 40.38 10.47
N VAL A 601 -0.97 39.25 11.01
CA VAL A 601 -1.59 37.94 10.86
C VAL A 601 -2.22 37.52 12.18
N ARG A 602 -3.53 37.33 12.15
CA ARG A 602 -4.28 36.82 13.29
C ARG A 602 -3.98 35.35 13.54
N LEU A 603 -3.61 35.03 14.77
CA LEU A 603 -3.46 33.68 15.28
C LEU A 603 -4.51 33.46 16.37
N ASP A 604 -5.31 32.39 16.25
CA ASP A 604 -6.20 31.98 17.33
C ASP A 604 -5.58 30.80 18.09
N LEU A 605 -5.52 30.98 19.41
CA LEU A 605 -4.92 30.05 20.35
C LEU A 605 -5.99 29.43 21.24
N SER A 606 -5.78 28.18 21.64
CA SER A 606 -6.61 27.52 22.63
C SER A 606 -5.81 26.60 23.55
N ARG A 607 -6.50 25.96 24.50
CA ARG A 607 -5.89 25.17 25.58
C ARG A 607 -4.90 26.00 26.43
N LEU A 608 -5.12 27.30 26.51
CA LEU A 608 -4.46 28.18 27.46
C LEU A 608 -5.07 27.97 28.84
N ARG A 609 -4.34 28.35 29.90
CA ARG A 609 -4.90 28.45 31.26
C ARG A 609 -6.04 29.48 31.22
N PRO A 610 -7.27 29.18 31.69
CA PRO A 610 -8.38 30.13 31.65
C PRO A 610 -8.11 31.41 32.45
N ALA A 611 -8.56 32.56 31.93
CA ALA A 611 -8.45 33.87 32.57
C ALA A 611 -7.02 34.22 33.06
N ALA A 612 -6.00 33.77 32.33
CA ALA A 612 -4.59 33.97 32.68
C ALA A 612 -3.93 34.94 31.69
N VAL A 613 -2.97 35.71 32.19
CA VAL A 613 -2.16 36.61 31.37
C VAL A 613 -1.04 35.82 30.71
N TYR A 614 -0.86 36.04 29.41
CA TYR A 614 0.18 35.45 28.59
C TYR A 614 1.02 36.54 27.93
N THR A 615 2.29 36.22 27.71
CA THR A 615 3.20 37.00 26.88
C THR A 615 3.44 36.25 25.58
N ALA A 616 3.21 36.93 24.45
CA ALA A 616 3.66 36.51 23.13
C ALA A 616 4.93 37.31 22.76
N ILE A 617 5.99 36.61 22.39
CA ILE A 617 7.24 37.20 21.90
C ILE A 617 7.42 36.70 20.47
N ALA A 618 7.26 37.58 19.47
CA ALA A 618 7.46 37.27 18.06
C ALA A 618 8.64 38.09 17.50
N ASP A 619 9.71 37.42 17.08
CA ASP A 619 10.97 38.04 16.62
C ASP A 619 11.45 39.21 17.51
N GLY A 620 11.34 39.05 18.83
CA GLY A 620 11.74 40.06 19.83
C GLY A 620 10.68 41.12 20.14
N THR A 621 9.58 41.18 19.38
CA THR A 621 8.43 42.04 19.70
C THR A 621 7.56 41.37 20.75
N ARG A 622 7.42 42.00 21.92
CA ARG A 622 6.61 41.51 23.04
C ARG A 622 5.21 42.10 23.01
N SER A 623 4.20 41.26 23.11
CA SER A 623 2.80 41.63 23.35
C SER A 623 2.23 40.83 24.51
N GLU A 624 1.31 41.44 25.26
CA GLU A 624 0.60 40.78 26.36
C GLU A 624 -0.88 40.66 26.01
N PHE A 625 -1.47 39.52 26.38
CA PHE A 625 -2.88 39.25 26.17
C PHE A 625 -3.41 38.38 27.31
N THR A 626 -4.74 38.34 27.45
CA THR A 626 -5.40 37.51 28.47
C THR A 626 -6.27 36.47 27.77
N SER A 627 -6.17 35.22 28.21
CA SER A 627 -7.07 34.16 27.75
C SER A 627 -8.48 34.34 28.30
N ASP A 628 -9.49 33.91 27.56
CA ASP A 628 -10.87 33.92 28.03
C ASP A 628 -11.14 32.79 29.06
N ALA A 629 -12.39 32.73 29.54
CA ALA A 629 -12.82 31.72 30.51
C ALA A 629 -12.79 30.27 29.96
N SER A 630 -12.69 30.10 28.63
CA SER A 630 -12.54 28.80 27.97
C SER A 630 -11.08 28.46 27.63
N GLY A 631 -10.13 29.33 27.98
CA GLY A 631 -8.72 29.15 27.66
C GLY A 631 -8.40 29.43 26.20
N ARG A 632 -9.11 30.36 25.55
CA ARG A 632 -8.86 30.80 24.17
C ARG A 632 -8.39 32.25 24.12
N ALA A 633 -7.65 32.60 23.07
CA ALA A 633 -7.24 33.98 22.79
C ALA A 633 -6.96 34.19 21.31
N SER A 634 -6.99 35.45 20.86
CA SER A 634 -6.52 35.84 19.53
C SER A 634 -5.41 36.86 19.67
N VAL A 635 -4.35 36.71 18.87
CA VAL A 635 -3.21 37.63 18.83
C VAL A 635 -2.87 37.97 17.39
N ASP A 636 -2.60 39.25 17.13
CA ASP A 636 -2.12 39.69 15.83
C ASP A 636 -0.58 39.76 15.85
N VAL A 637 0.04 39.10 14.89
CA VAL A 637 1.49 38.97 14.79
C VAL A 637 1.97 39.44 13.44
N VAL A 638 3.01 40.28 13.41
CA VAL A 638 3.67 40.65 12.16
C VAL A 638 4.55 39.49 11.73
N ILE A 639 4.28 38.90 10.56
CA ILE A 639 5.05 37.79 10.00
C ILE A 639 5.86 38.31 8.82
N ALA A 640 7.19 38.27 8.93
CA ALA A 640 8.11 38.73 7.89
C ALA A 640 9.11 37.62 7.55
N GLY A 641 8.85 36.85 6.49
CA GLY A 641 9.69 35.70 6.15
C GLY A 641 9.56 34.60 7.20
N ARG A 642 10.66 34.27 7.91
CA ARG A 642 10.68 33.33 9.03
C ARG A 642 10.52 34.08 10.35
N THR A 643 9.43 33.80 11.06
CA THR A 643 9.13 34.41 12.35
C THR A 643 9.04 33.36 13.45
N GLU A 644 9.90 33.50 14.46
CA GLU A 644 9.85 32.70 15.68
C GLU A 644 8.93 33.36 16.68
N MET A 645 8.05 32.58 17.29
CA MET A 645 7.13 33.08 18.29
C MET A 645 7.07 32.14 19.50
N VAL A 646 7.13 32.71 20.70
CA VAL A 646 6.92 32.01 21.96
C VAL A 646 5.74 32.62 22.69
N VAL A 647 4.76 31.79 23.05
CA VAL A 647 3.63 32.14 23.90
C VAL A 647 3.82 31.43 25.24
N ALA A 648 3.94 32.19 26.33
CA ALA A 648 4.11 31.64 27.67
C ALA A 648 3.27 32.41 28.69
N PRO A 649 2.82 31.77 29.79
CA PRO A 649 2.18 32.48 30.90
C PRO A 649 3.10 33.61 31.39
N SER A 650 2.54 34.78 31.66
CA SER A 650 3.31 35.85 32.28
C SER A 650 3.70 35.45 33.72
N PRO A 651 4.91 35.82 34.19
CA PRO A 651 5.40 35.48 35.54
C PRO A 651 4.49 35.95 36.67
#